data_AF-A0A063BGQ1-F1
#
_entry.id   AF-A0A063BGQ1-F1
#
_cell.length_a   1.000
_cell.length_b   1.000
_cell.length_c   1.000
_cell.angle_alpha   90.00
_cell.angle_beta   90.00
_cell.angle_gamma   90.00
#
_symmetry.space_group_name_H-M   'P 1'
#
loop_
_entity.id
_entity.type
_entity.pdbx_description
1 polymer ?
#
loop_
_entity_poly.entity_id
_entity_poly.type
_entity_poly.pdbx_seq_one_letter_code
_entity_poly.pdbx_strand_id
1 'polypeptide(L)'
;MNTVITRLLLPFLLLLCPAVGWARQPVILPLEVMYPVGSAVQVAVQTLAPARFLALSLHGIEIEGQAAVKVNDQPPIVIKNDTVKIVGPGLARSFPIGSSDVSYYKVIIPVSVNAGDVNLTFTLLRIDSRVSGFRVVKLDLLGADGKSVLAAHSVADDRPERWTAPLNNARDIAEGKRLFTEQDLVRSPLSSGAMRMHCADCHATDGSDLKYFNYSNQSIISRSLFHGLSENQGEQLASYIRNLATYQSKNGRPWLPPYQPAAGLDRVPVDEWAAGGGMEGAVLDDQAQMMRYLFPGFVDARKTPILPSAFLNPDNPHGTPDKLIFASTNIRELPIDLPLPDWNHWLPSISLREAVGGDAQFERSGMAVAFDGAFRLLSSQNGNVAKLTKVVAVVDDQGKQIALTDNGYKSLMDQLARRFSNPVLSPDWVKKQNARTVAQALYSIALWKNVRTWQLQQGFHLDDKMRAIYENNQNAPSTLANSRIEPRGWAYTGLFSTSPGFGFGIDKTIANPCAPPGHSGCAVTGNELGEQYLRDVWYWLQLILNPGMGHEFGNNPLDWGYFPGALRETEAVTGESQYLRALAMTLKAMQGRDNGLSYVYGSRSGWNVFRLGDEVAIATPPRYLARPVVEAIENAKFNAWLVKNRSFSNEEWYAAAEPKRDVITDASLSPLVTTEQVVNSLTEKRFGYNHSNQDLIDQIRVMLPRMTCHNDLHQTERKIVDWLENLYPKVDWIQIANEKFNSRPGVKDGIASTRAWCRGIGGDDTAGPLQR
;
A
#
# COMPACT_ATOMS: atom_id res chain seq x y z
N MET A 1 90.85 3.42 -22.93
CA MET A 1 91.44 3.52 -21.58
C MET A 1 90.37 3.01 -20.62
N ASN A 2 90.40 1.69 -20.35
CA ASN A 2 90.86 1.07 -19.08
C ASN A 2 89.75 1.19 -18.01
N THR A 3 89.20 0.14 -17.37
CA THR A 3 89.54 -1.29 -17.26
C THR A 3 88.33 -2.06 -16.66
N VAL A 4 88.37 -3.38 -16.79
CA VAL A 4 87.41 -4.39 -16.33
C VAL A 4 87.75 -4.88 -14.89
N ILE A 5 86.91 -5.80 -14.35
CA ILE A 5 87.15 -6.85 -13.33
C ILE A 5 86.84 -6.38 -11.85
N THR A 6 86.12 -7.04 -10.92
CA THR A 6 85.83 -8.48 -10.62
C THR A 6 84.68 -8.63 -9.59
N ARG A 7 84.02 -9.81 -9.59
CA ARG A 7 83.06 -10.37 -8.60
C ARG A 7 83.69 -10.73 -7.24
N LEU A 8 82.88 -10.81 -6.16
CA LEU A 8 82.85 -11.84 -5.07
C LEU A 8 81.89 -11.37 -3.92
N LEU A 9 80.67 -11.90 -3.83
CA LEU A 9 80.13 -12.94 -2.91
C LEU A 9 79.75 -12.51 -1.45
N LEU A 10 78.48 -12.82 -1.14
CA LEU A 10 77.88 -13.25 0.15
C LEU A 10 77.31 -12.19 1.17
N PRO A 11 76.31 -12.53 2.03
CA PRO A 11 74.89 -12.75 1.70
C PRO A 11 73.90 -12.18 2.78
N PHE A 12 72.61 -12.49 2.68
CA PHE A 12 71.61 -12.52 3.77
C PHE A 12 71.37 -11.22 4.55
N LEU A 13 70.36 -10.44 4.13
CA LEU A 13 69.47 -9.76 5.06
C LEU A 13 68.04 -9.81 4.51
N LEU A 14 67.39 -10.96 4.75
CA LEU A 14 65.95 -11.11 4.69
C LEU A 14 65.37 -10.24 5.81
N LEU A 15 65.14 -8.97 5.50
CA LEU A 15 64.31 -8.09 6.31
C LEU A 15 62.89 -8.66 6.32
N LEU A 16 62.53 -9.22 7.47
CA LEU A 16 61.17 -9.45 7.93
C LEU A 16 60.37 -8.15 7.79
N CYS A 17 59.83 -7.91 6.60
CA CYS A 17 58.71 -7.01 6.45
C CYS A 17 57.50 -7.80 6.99
N PRO A 18 56.86 -7.40 8.11
CA PRO A 18 55.61 -8.02 8.47
C PRO A 18 54.70 -7.85 7.25
N ALA A 19 54.12 -8.96 6.79
CA ALA A 19 53.08 -8.91 5.79
C ALA A 19 51.99 -7.96 6.31
N VAL A 20 52.01 -6.72 5.84
CA VAL A 20 50.90 -5.80 5.99
C VAL A 20 49.79 -6.49 5.20
N GLY A 21 48.95 -7.24 5.90
CA GLY A 21 47.78 -7.87 5.32
C GLY A 21 46.96 -6.77 4.69
N TRP A 22 46.94 -6.73 3.35
CA TRP A 22 46.08 -5.83 2.63
C TRP A 22 44.65 -6.22 3.02
N ALA A 23 43.96 -5.34 3.74
CA ALA A 23 42.58 -5.57 4.13
C ALA A 23 41.76 -5.83 2.86
N ARG A 24 41.07 -6.98 2.81
CA ARG A 24 40.22 -7.35 1.69
C ARG A 24 39.15 -6.28 1.51
N GLN A 25 38.95 -5.81 0.28
CA GLN A 25 37.89 -4.83 0.00
C GLN A 25 36.53 -5.47 0.30
N PRO A 26 35.60 -4.72 0.92
CA PRO A 26 34.25 -5.21 1.19
C PRO A 26 33.53 -5.54 -0.11
N VAL A 27 32.66 -6.54 -0.06
CA VAL A 27 31.67 -6.78 -1.12
C VAL A 27 30.66 -5.63 -1.10
N ILE A 28 30.52 -4.94 -2.23
CA ILE A 28 29.58 -3.82 -2.36
C ILE A 28 28.19 -4.36 -2.75
N LEU A 29 27.16 -3.97 -1.99
CA LEU A 29 25.77 -4.39 -2.18
C LEU A 29 24.89 -3.24 -2.69
N PRO A 30 23.85 -3.51 -3.50
CA PRO A 30 23.40 -4.84 -3.91
C PRO A 30 24.29 -5.47 -4.97
N LEU A 31 24.36 -6.81 -4.98
CA LEU A 31 24.86 -7.54 -6.15
C LEU A 31 23.75 -7.64 -7.18
N GLU A 32 24.01 -7.18 -8.39
CA GLU A 32 23.04 -7.22 -9.48
C GLU A 32 23.37 -8.36 -10.45
N VAL A 33 22.52 -9.38 -10.52
CA VAL A 33 22.66 -10.49 -11.47
C VAL A 33 21.58 -10.33 -12.53
N MET A 34 21.98 -9.70 -13.63
CA MET A 34 21.07 -9.21 -14.66
C MET A 34 21.18 -10.01 -15.96
N TYR A 35 20.17 -9.86 -16.82
CA TYR A 35 20.12 -10.41 -18.17
C TYR A 35 21.43 -10.11 -18.94
N PRO A 36 21.97 -11.06 -19.73
CA PRO A 36 21.35 -12.30 -20.24
C PRO A 36 21.19 -13.46 -19.23
N VAL A 37 20.27 -14.39 -19.51
CA VAL A 37 20.15 -15.66 -18.77
C VAL A 37 21.47 -16.42 -18.84
N GLY A 38 21.90 -16.98 -17.71
CA GLY A 38 23.20 -17.62 -17.53
C GLY A 38 24.27 -16.69 -16.96
N SER A 39 24.01 -15.38 -16.88
CA SER A 39 24.93 -14.43 -16.23
C SER A 39 25.12 -14.76 -14.76
N ALA A 40 26.35 -14.57 -14.28
CA ALA A 40 26.73 -14.87 -12.91
C ALA A 40 27.63 -13.78 -12.32
N VAL A 41 27.44 -13.52 -11.02
CA VAL A 41 28.29 -12.63 -10.21
C VAL A 41 28.93 -13.46 -9.12
N GLN A 42 30.27 -13.41 -9.05
CA GLN A 42 31.04 -14.09 -8.02
C GLN A 42 31.60 -13.07 -7.03
N VAL A 43 31.42 -13.36 -5.75
CA VAL A 43 31.99 -12.60 -4.64
C VAL A 43 32.68 -13.52 -3.66
N ALA A 44 33.54 -12.95 -2.84
CA ALA A 44 34.24 -13.69 -1.80
C ALA A 44 34.15 -12.93 -0.48
N VAL A 45 33.70 -13.64 0.55
CA VAL A 45 33.57 -13.13 1.91
C VAL A 45 34.37 -14.00 2.88
N GLN A 46 34.60 -13.52 4.10
CA GLN A 46 35.29 -14.29 5.13
C GLN A 46 34.33 -14.61 6.27
N THR A 47 34.35 -15.85 6.74
CA THR A 47 33.64 -16.27 7.96
C THR A 47 34.62 -16.61 9.07
N LEU A 48 34.33 -16.15 10.29
CA LEU A 48 35.17 -16.31 11.48
C LEU A 48 34.97 -17.66 12.18
N ALA A 49 33.86 -18.33 11.89
CA ALA A 49 33.49 -19.63 12.44
C ALA A 49 32.75 -20.46 11.37
N PRO A 50 32.54 -21.77 11.60
CA PRO A 50 31.74 -22.58 10.69
C PRO A 50 30.32 -22.02 10.50
N ALA A 51 29.91 -21.79 9.26
CA ALA A 51 28.58 -21.33 8.89
C ALA A 51 27.68 -22.52 8.54
N ARG A 52 26.44 -22.48 9.03
CA ARG A 52 25.37 -23.46 8.77
C ARG A 52 24.26 -22.92 7.90
N PHE A 53 24.15 -21.59 7.80
CA PHE A 53 23.15 -20.96 6.97
C PHE A 53 23.73 -19.78 6.20
N LEU A 54 23.27 -19.60 4.97
CA LEU A 54 23.42 -18.39 4.18
C LEU A 54 22.11 -17.61 4.30
N ALA A 55 22.17 -16.40 4.84
CA ALA A 55 21.03 -15.50 4.98
C ALA A 55 21.11 -14.41 3.91
N LEU A 56 20.06 -14.27 3.11
CA LEU A 56 20.01 -13.31 2.00
C LEU A 56 18.76 -12.45 2.10
N SER A 57 18.89 -11.17 1.76
CA SER A 57 17.75 -10.39 1.27
C SER A 57 17.85 -10.30 -0.25
N LEU A 58 16.82 -10.80 -0.92
CA LEU A 58 16.73 -10.89 -2.37
C LEU A 58 15.64 -9.96 -2.88
N HIS A 59 15.86 -9.37 -4.05
CA HIS A 59 14.83 -8.61 -4.77
C HIS A 59 14.74 -9.08 -6.22
N GLY A 60 13.52 -9.10 -6.77
CA GLY A 60 13.26 -9.44 -8.18
C GLY A 60 13.27 -10.94 -8.43
N ILE A 61 12.94 -11.75 -7.41
CA ILE A 61 12.71 -13.19 -7.55
C ILE A 61 11.21 -13.40 -7.73
N GLU A 62 10.74 -13.29 -8.97
CA GLU A 62 9.32 -13.32 -9.33
C GLU A 62 8.81 -14.75 -9.59
N ILE A 63 9.70 -15.69 -9.92
CA ILE A 63 9.33 -17.08 -10.22
C ILE A 63 10.29 -18.07 -9.57
N GLU A 64 9.79 -19.27 -9.26
CA GLU A 64 10.63 -20.34 -8.74
C GLU A 64 11.75 -20.73 -9.70
N GLY A 65 12.95 -20.93 -9.14
CA GLY A 65 14.13 -21.30 -9.89
C GLY A 65 14.69 -20.19 -10.77
N GLN A 66 14.33 -18.92 -10.52
CA GLN A 66 14.89 -17.77 -11.25
C GLN A 66 16.39 -17.58 -11.00
N ALA A 67 16.84 -17.91 -9.78
CA ALA A 67 18.20 -17.71 -9.33
C ALA A 67 18.79 -18.98 -8.75
N ALA A 68 20.12 -19.07 -8.76
CA ALA A 68 20.88 -20.05 -7.99
C ALA A 68 22.05 -19.39 -7.28
N VAL A 69 22.48 -20.01 -6.18
CA VAL A 69 23.72 -19.68 -5.49
C VAL A 69 24.60 -20.91 -5.37
N LYS A 70 25.87 -20.79 -5.77
CA LYS A 70 26.91 -21.77 -5.53
C LYS A 70 27.77 -21.32 -4.35
N VAL A 71 28.04 -22.22 -3.41
CA VAL A 71 28.88 -21.94 -2.23
C VAL A 71 30.15 -22.77 -2.33
N ASN A 72 31.30 -22.10 -2.46
CA ASN A 72 32.58 -22.72 -2.78
C ASN A 72 32.45 -23.66 -4.00
N ASP A 73 32.96 -24.89 -3.89
CA ASP A 73 32.88 -25.91 -4.94
C ASP A 73 31.67 -26.83 -4.82
N GLN A 74 30.72 -26.52 -3.94
CA GLN A 74 29.49 -27.30 -3.78
C GLN A 74 28.57 -27.17 -5.01
N PRO A 75 27.65 -28.12 -5.24
CA PRO A 75 26.63 -27.99 -6.28
C PRO A 75 25.80 -26.70 -6.09
N PRO A 76 25.39 -26.02 -7.18
CA PRO A 76 24.53 -24.85 -7.08
C PRO A 76 23.19 -25.18 -6.43
N ILE A 77 22.78 -24.34 -5.49
CA ILE A 77 21.47 -24.39 -4.85
C ILE A 77 20.53 -23.48 -5.65
N VAL A 78 19.57 -24.08 -6.35
CA VAL A 78 18.52 -23.33 -7.06
C VAL A 78 17.53 -22.78 -6.05
N ILE A 79 17.21 -21.49 -6.11
CA ILE A 79 16.32 -20.81 -5.18
C ILE A 79 14.86 -21.14 -5.53
N LYS A 80 14.21 -21.88 -4.64
CA LYS A 80 12.83 -22.37 -4.74
C LYS A 80 12.19 -22.43 -3.36
N ASN A 81 10.87 -22.57 -3.31
CA ASN A 81 10.12 -22.67 -2.05
C ASN A 81 10.50 -23.90 -1.19
N ASP A 82 11.08 -24.95 -1.78
CA ASP A 82 11.54 -26.16 -1.09
C ASP A 82 13.03 -26.15 -0.71
N THR A 83 13.84 -25.29 -1.32
CA THR A 83 15.29 -25.19 -1.04
C THR A 83 15.66 -24.05 -0.10
N VAL A 84 14.76 -23.09 0.11
CA VAL A 84 14.97 -21.95 1.01
C VAL A 84 13.84 -21.83 2.00
N LYS A 85 14.15 -21.31 3.19
CA LYS A 85 13.13 -20.86 4.14
C LYS A 85 12.92 -19.37 3.98
N ILE A 86 11.72 -18.96 3.57
CA ILE A 86 11.32 -17.54 3.58
C ILE A 86 11.01 -17.15 5.02
N VAL A 87 11.65 -16.08 5.52
CA VAL A 87 11.50 -15.60 6.90
C VAL A 87 10.92 -14.20 6.99
N GLY A 88 10.68 -13.53 5.86
CA GLY A 88 10.06 -12.19 5.83
C GLY A 88 10.49 -11.38 4.59
N PRO A 89 10.45 -10.04 4.66
CA PRO A 89 10.00 -9.24 5.80
C PRO A 89 8.48 -9.34 6.01
N GLY A 90 8.04 -9.36 7.27
CA GLY A 90 6.62 -9.40 7.63
C GLY A 90 5.83 -10.50 6.91
N LEU A 91 4.71 -10.12 6.31
CA LEU A 91 3.79 -11.01 5.61
C LEU A 91 4.38 -11.65 4.34
N ALA A 92 5.51 -11.18 3.81
CA ALA A 92 6.19 -11.85 2.68
C ALA A 92 6.49 -13.34 2.98
N ARG A 93 6.66 -13.73 4.25
CA ARG A 93 6.84 -15.14 4.65
C ARG A 93 5.66 -16.04 4.29
N SER A 94 4.47 -15.46 4.15
CA SER A 94 3.23 -16.16 3.88
C SER A 94 2.91 -16.21 2.38
N PHE A 95 3.76 -15.60 1.54
CA PHE A 95 3.64 -15.60 0.09
C PHE A 95 4.81 -16.37 -0.53
N PRO A 96 4.62 -17.65 -0.92
CA PRO A 96 5.63 -18.41 -1.66
C PRO A 96 6.12 -17.65 -2.90
N ILE A 97 7.38 -17.88 -3.29
CA ILE A 97 7.95 -17.31 -4.51
C ILE A 97 7.05 -17.63 -5.70
N GLY A 98 6.66 -16.59 -6.46
CA GLY A 98 5.77 -16.68 -7.62
C GLY A 98 4.28 -16.82 -7.32
N SER A 99 3.87 -16.70 -6.05
CA SER A 99 2.44 -16.67 -5.69
C SER A 99 1.84 -15.26 -5.71
N SER A 100 2.65 -14.20 -5.69
CA SER A 100 2.17 -12.81 -5.60
C SER A 100 3.17 -11.85 -6.24
N ASP A 101 2.80 -10.57 -6.28
CA ASP A 101 3.64 -9.45 -6.71
C ASP A 101 4.62 -9.01 -5.59
N VAL A 102 4.93 -9.89 -4.63
CA VAL A 102 6.01 -9.71 -3.66
C VAL A 102 7.32 -10.10 -4.32
N SER A 103 8.24 -9.15 -4.45
CA SER A 103 9.55 -9.38 -5.10
C SER A 103 10.72 -9.43 -4.13
N TYR A 104 10.52 -8.94 -2.90
CA TYR A 104 11.55 -8.81 -1.88
C TYR A 104 11.40 -9.88 -0.80
N TYR A 105 12.40 -10.74 -0.68
CA TYR A 105 12.39 -11.87 0.24
C TYR A 105 13.62 -11.89 1.12
N LYS A 106 13.42 -12.05 2.43
CA LYS A 106 14.46 -12.50 3.37
C LYS A 106 14.42 -14.03 3.40
N VAL A 107 15.50 -14.68 2.98
CA VAL A 107 15.59 -16.15 2.90
C VAL A 107 16.78 -16.70 3.67
N ILE A 108 16.61 -17.91 4.20
CA ILE A 108 17.65 -18.70 4.86
C ILE A 108 17.88 -19.97 4.03
N ILE A 109 19.13 -20.21 3.66
CA ILE A 109 19.56 -21.36 2.87
C ILE A 109 20.50 -22.22 3.71
N PRO A 110 20.20 -23.51 3.96
CA PRO A 110 21.13 -24.40 4.64
C PRO A 110 22.42 -24.58 3.84
N VAL A 111 23.57 -24.40 4.50
CA VAL A 111 24.90 -24.59 3.90
C VAL A 111 25.83 -25.28 4.91
N SER A 112 26.98 -25.74 4.45
CA SER A 112 28.04 -26.23 5.35
C SER A 112 29.37 -25.67 4.91
N VAL A 113 29.84 -24.65 5.64
CA VAL A 113 31.07 -23.92 5.31
C VAL A 113 31.96 -23.85 6.56
N ASN A 114 33.25 -24.13 6.40
CA ASN A 114 34.22 -24.00 7.48
C ASN A 114 34.62 -22.54 7.68
N ALA A 115 35.26 -22.23 8.82
CA ALA A 115 35.90 -20.92 9.02
C ALA A 115 36.92 -20.64 7.88
N GLY A 116 36.99 -19.39 7.42
CA GLY A 116 37.88 -18.96 6.34
C GLY A 116 37.16 -18.29 5.18
N ASP A 117 37.78 -18.35 4.01
CA ASP A 117 37.26 -17.75 2.78
C ASP A 117 36.08 -18.55 2.23
N VAL A 118 35.05 -17.81 1.79
CA VAL A 118 33.83 -18.35 1.20
C VAL A 118 33.59 -17.67 -0.12
N ASN A 119 33.63 -18.45 -1.20
CA ASN A 119 33.27 -17.98 -2.54
C ASN A 119 31.78 -18.22 -2.78
N LEU A 120 31.07 -17.19 -3.21
CA LEU A 120 29.66 -17.26 -3.55
C LEU A 120 29.47 -16.85 -5.00
N THR A 121 28.84 -17.70 -5.80
CA THR A 121 28.49 -17.38 -7.19
C THR A 121 26.98 -17.38 -7.33
N PHE A 122 26.42 -16.22 -7.64
CA PHE A 122 24.99 -16.03 -7.89
C PHE A 122 24.74 -16.06 -9.40
N THR A 123 23.75 -16.82 -9.86
CA THR A 123 23.48 -17.04 -11.28
C THR A 123 22.01 -16.80 -11.60
N LEU A 124 21.74 -16.06 -12.69
CA LEU A 124 20.41 -15.89 -13.24
C LEU A 124 20.08 -17.08 -14.15
N LEU A 125 19.13 -17.91 -13.77
CA LEU A 125 18.79 -19.13 -14.49
C LEU A 125 17.65 -18.97 -15.49
N ARG A 126 16.75 -18.01 -15.25
CA ARG A 126 15.62 -17.70 -16.12
C ARG A 126 15.12 -16.30 -15.82
N ILE A 127 14.29 -15.78 -16.71
CA ILE A 127 13.63 -14.47 -16.60
C ILE A 127 12.13 -14.65 -16.83
N ASP A 128 11.37 -13.64 -16.47
CA ASP A 128 9.98 -13.46 -16.87
C ASP A 128 9.84 -12.21 -17.77
N SER A 129 8.62 -11.71 -17.97
CA SER A 129 8.40 -10.46 -18.70
C SER A 129 8.59 -9.19 -17.85
N ARG A 130 8.59 -9.29 -16.52
CA ARG A 130 8.48 -8.14 -15.60
C ARG A 130 9.84 -7.66 -15.13
N VAL A 131 10.75 -8.55 -14.73
CA VAL A 131 12.10 -8.19 -14.26
C VAL A 131 13.18 -8.70 -15.20
N SER A 132 14.30 -7.98 -15.29
CA SER A 132 15.46 -8.35 -16.13
C SER A 132 16.56 -9.09 -15.34
N GLY A 133 16.31 -9.49 -14.10
CA GLY A 133 17.30 -10.10 -13.23
C GLY A 133 16.89 -10.02 -11.76
N PHE A 134 17.83 -10.33 -10.87
CA PHE A 134 17.62 -10.24 -9.42
C PHE A 134 18.77 -9.52 -8.73
N ARG A 135 18.54 -9.16 -7.47
CA ARG A 135 19.52 -8.50 -6.63
C ARG A 135 19.71 -9.24 -5.32
N VAL A 136 20.96 -9.33 -4.87
CA VAL A 136 21.29 -9.66 -3.48
C VAL A 136 21.48 -8.35 -2.74
N VAL A 137 20.47 -7.94 -1.99
CA VAL A 137 20.43 -6.66 -1.26
C VAL A 137 21.17 -6.76 0.07
N LYS A 138 21.08 -7.91 0.74
CA LYS A 138 21.84 -8.22 1.96
C LYS A 138 22.38 -9.63 1.91
N LEU A 139 23.52 -9.83 2.56
CA LEU A 139 24.23 -11.09 2.63
C LEU A 139 24.83 -11.27 4.02
N ASP A 140 24.57 -12.42 4.64
CA ASP A 140 25.17 -12.82 5.91
C ASP A 140 25.39 -14.34 5.95
N LEU A 141 26.35 -14.78 6.76
CA LEU A 141 26.62 -16.18 7.06
C LEU A 141 26.33 -16.42 8.53
N LEU A 142 25.47 -17.38 8.84
CA LEU A 142 25.02 -17.66 10.20
C LEU A 142 25.58 -18.98 10.71
N GLY A 143 25.97 -19.00 11.98
CA GLY A 143 26.35 -20.21 12.71
C GLY A 143 25.14 -21.10 13.02
N ALA A 144 25.40 -22.23 13.69
CA ALA A 144 24.33 -23.16 14.12
C ALA A 144 23.35 -22.53 15.12
N ASP A 145 23.79 -21.50 15.86
CA ASP A 145 23.00 -20.73 16.82
C ASP A 145 22.21 -19.58 16.16
N GLY A 146 22.29 -19.44 14.83
CA GLY A 146 21.63 -18.39 14.07
C GLY A 146 22.29 -17.02 14.15
N LYS A 147 23.46 -16.89 14.79
CA LYS A 147 24.19 -15.61 14.86
C LYS A 147 25.11 -15.44 13.65
N SER A 148 25.32 -14.18 13.25
CA SER A 148 26.30 -13.85 12.22
C SER A 148 27.70 -14.34 12.62
N VAL A 149 28.33 -15.05 11.69
CA VAL A 149 29.74 -15.45 11.72
C VAL A 149 30.55 -14.79 10.60
N LEU A 150 29.90 -13.94 9.81
CA LEU A 150 30.54 -13.12 8.78
C LEU A 150 31.53 -12.15 9.44
N ALA A 151 32.74 -12.05 8.89
CA ALA A 151 33.72 -11.11 9.41
C ALA A 151 33.21 -9.66 9.27
N ALA A 152 33.46 -8.83 10.29
CA ALA A 152 33.07 -7.43 10.28
C ALA A 152 33.61 -6.72 9.03
N HIS A 153 32.82 -5.80 8.47
CA HIS A 153 33.17 -5.08 7.24
C HIS A 153 33.40 -5.95 5.99
N SER A 154 32.92 -7.20 5.96
CA SER A 154 32.93 -8.03 4.73
C SER A 154 32.02 -7.50 3.63
N VAL A 155 31.01 -6.70 4.00
CA VAL A 155 30.01 -6.13 3.09
C VAL A 155 29.85 -4.64 3.37
N ALA A 156 29.52 -3.86 2.33
CA ALA A 156 29.20 -2.44 2.42
C ALA A 156 28.11 -2.07 1.40
N ASP A 157 27.32 -1.04 1.70
CA ASP A 157 26.30 -0.55 0.77
C ASP A 157 26.91 0.36 -0.31
N ASP A 158 26.46 0.17 -1.54
CA ASP A 158 26.74 1.05 -2.66
C ASP A 158 26.10 2.43 -2.44
N ARG A 159 26.67 3.43 -3.12
CA ARG A 159 26.38 4.86 -2.95
C ARG A 159 25.96 5.48 -4.27
N PRO A 160 24.65 5.50 -4.61
CA PRO A 160 24.15 6.01 -5.87
C PRO A 160 24.49 7.47 -6.15
N GLU A 161 24.75 8.27 -5.12
CA GLU A 161 25.19 9.66 -5.25
C GLU A 161 26.58 9.79 -5.92
N ARG A 162 27.32 8.70 -6.04
CA ARG A 162 28.63 8.64 -6.71
C ARG A 162 28.58 8.11 -8.14
N TRP A 163 27.42 7.66 -8.60
CA TRP A 163 27.30 7.09 -9.95
C TRP A 163 27.41 8.18 -11.01
N THR A 164 28.25 7.95 -12.01
CA THR A 164 28.43 8.84 -13.16
C THR A 164 27.76 8.27 -14.41
N ALA A 165 27.52 9.12 -15.39
CA ALA A 165 27.09 8.69 -16.72
C ALA A 165 28.16 7.77 -17.36
N PRO A 166 27.78 6.63 -17.97
CA PRO A 166 28.71 5.79 -18.73
C PRO A 166 29.35 6.55 -19.91
N LEU A 167 28.55 7.36 -20.60
CA LEU A 167 28.94 8.21 -21.72
C LEU A 167 28.63 9.66 -21.36
N ASN A 168 29.60 10.56 -21.54
CA ASN A 168 29.53 11.92 -21.00
C ASN A 168 29.44 13.02 -22.06
N ASN A 169 29.35 12.68 -23.35
CA ASN A 169 29.22 13.67 -24.41
C ASN A 169 27.73 13.98 -24.72
N ALA A 170 27.49 15.20 -25.21
CA ALA A 170 26.14 15.69 -25.46
C ALA A 170 25.38 14.90 -26.55
N ARG A 171 26.09 14.28 -27.49
CA ARG A 171 25.48 13.49 -28.56
C ARG A 171 24.89 12.20 -28.02
N ASP A 172 25.61 11.50 -27.16
CA ASP A 172 25.14 10.25 -26.54
C ASP A 172 23.99 10.49 -25.56
N ILE A 173 24.04 11.60 -24.82
CA ILE A 173 22.95 12.02 -23.93
C ILE A 173 21.68 12.35 -24.74
N ALA A 174 21.82 13.05 -25.87
CA ALA A 174 20.70 13.36 -26.76
C ALA A 174 20.11 12.11 -27.42
N GLU A 175 20.97 11.16 -27.85
CA GLU A 175 20.53 9.89 -28.39
C GLU A 175 19.83 9.04 -27.33
N GLY A 176 20.34 9.02 -26.09
CA GLY A 176 19.66 8.37 -24.96
C GLY A 176 18.25 8.90 -24.73
N LYS A 177 18.05 10.23 -24.83
CA LYS A 177 16.72 10.83 -24.76
C LYS A 177 15.82 10.32 -25.90
N ARG A 178 16.31 10.34 -27.14
CA ARG A 178 15.57 9.87 -28.32
C ARG A 178 15.17 8.42 -28.17
N LEU A 179 16.09 7.56 -27.73
CA LEU A 179 15.81 6.15 -27.46
C LEU A 179 14.72 5.97 -26.40
N PHE A 180 14.74 6.77 -25.34
CA PHE A 180 13.77 6.67 -24.25
C PHE A 180 12.34 7.00 -24.72
N THR A 181 12.21 7.99 -25.61
CA THR A 181 10.90 8.56 -26.00
C THR A 181 10.36 8.09 -27.35
N GLU A 182 11.20 7.56 -28.25
CA GLU A 182 10.83 7.34 -29.66
C GLU A 182 11.27 5.98 -30.22
N GLN A 183 12.10 5.20 -29.52
CA GLN A 183 12.56 3.92 -30.04
C GLN A 183 11.55 2.79 -29.77
N ASP A 184 11.03 2.21 -30.85
CA ASP A 184 10.24 0.98 -30.77
C ASP A 184 11.04 -0.13 -30.09
N LEU A 185 10.39 -0.83 -29.17
CA LEU A 185 10.97 -1.90 -28.36
C LEU A 185 10.47 -3.29 -28.84
N VAL A 186 11.15 -4.35 -28.42
CA VAL A 186 10.56 -5.70 -28.47
C VAL A 186 9.96 -6.07 -27.11
N ARG A 187 8.95 -6.94 -27.09
CA ARG A 187 8.21 -7.27 -25.86
C ARG A 187 9.12 -7.88 -24.78
N SER A 188 9.88 -8.91 -25.14
CA SER A 188 10.91 -9.50 -24.30
C SER A 188 11.76 -10.47 -25.13
N PRO A 189 12.90 -10.96 -24.61
CA PRO A 189 13.64 -12.03 -25.26
C PRO A 189 12.85 -13.34 -25.34
N LEU A 190 11.79 -13.49 -24.53
CA LEU A 190 10.90 -14.66 -24.53
C LEU A 190 9.79 -14.56 -25.59
N SER A 191 9.53 -13.36 -26.11
CA SER A 191 8.52 -13.08 -27.13
C SER A 191 9.02 -11.95 -28.03
N SER A 192 9.62 -12.31 -29.15
CA SER A 192 10.27 -11.38 -30.10
C SER A 192 9.29 -10.55 -30.93
N GLY A 193 7.99 -10.56 -30.60
CA GLY A 193 7.02 -9.68 -31.22
C GLY A 193 7.40 -8.22 -30.97
N ALA A 194 7.40 -7.42 -32.04
CA ALA A 194 7.54 -5.98 -31.93
C ALA A 194 6.48 -5.44 -30.97
N MET A 195 6.91 -4.58 -30.06
CA MET A 195 6.06 -3.89 -29.10
C MET A 195 6.00 -2.44 -29.53
N ARG A 196 4.82 -1.94 -29.90
CA ARG A 196 4.62 -0.51 -30.20
C ARG A 196 4.60 0.29 -28.89
N MET A 197 5.76 0.43 -28.27
CA MET A 197 5.97 1.20 -27.05
C MET A 197 7.40 1.70 -26.97
N HIS A 198 7.54 2.77 -26.22
CA HIS A 198 8.81 3.37 -25.80
C HIS A 198 8.97 3.22 -24.28
N CYS A 199 10.18 3.42 -23.75
CA CYS A 199 10.40 3.41 -22.30
C CYS A 199 9.51 4.42 -21.57
N ALA A 200 9.32 5.60 -22.16
CA ALA A 200 8.45 6.67 -21.65
C ALA A 200 6.96 6.29 -21.55
N ASP A 201 6.51 5.21 -22.20
CA ASP A 201 5.11 4.77 -22.10
C ASP A 201 4.82 4.04 -20.78
N CYS A 202 5.83 3.44 -20.15
CA CYS A 202 5.71 2.79 -18.84
C CYS A 202 6.23 3.66 -17.69
N HIS A 203 7.37 4.32 -17.90
CA HIS A 203 8.06 5.15 -16.91
C HIS A 203 7.55 6.58 -16.91
N ALA A 204 8.02 7.44 -15.99
CA ALA A 204 7.78 8.88 -16.10
C ALA A 204 8.25 9.39 -17.47
N THR A 205 7.58 10.39 -18.05
CA THR A 205 7.78 10.81 -19.45
C THR A 205 9.24 11.11 -19.81
N ASP A 206 10.02 11.59 -18.85
CA ASP A 206 11.44 11.92 -18.99
C ASP A 206 12.39 10.87 -18.38
N GLY A 207 11.88 9.85 -17.68
CA GLY A 207 12.66 8.87 -16.93
C GLY A 207 13.09 9.35 -15.54
N SER A 208 12.50 10.42 -15.02
CA SER A 208 12.76 10.97 -13.68
C SER A 208 12.63 9.93 -12.56
N ASP A 209 11.72 8.97 -12.69
CA ASP A 209 11.56 7.85 -11.76
C ASP A 209 12.78 6.94 -11.70
N LEU A 210 13.41 6.64 -12.85
CA LEU A 210 14.63 5.84 -12.90
C LEU A 210 15.80 6.51 -12.17
N LYS A 211 15.89 7.84 -12.27
CA LYS A 211 16.88 8.62 -11.52
C LYS A 211 16.53 8.69 -10.03
N TYR A 212 15.28 9.01 -9.70
CA TYR A 212 14.80 9.16 -8.32
C TYR A 212 15.00 7.88 -7.52
N PHE A 213 14.55 6.75 -8.04
CA PHE A 213 14.67 5.45 -7.38
C PHE A 213 16.03 4.79 -7.56
N ASN A 214 17.05 5.48 -8.09
CA ASN A 214 18.41 4.95 -8.21
C ASN A 214 18.48 3.57 -8.90
N TYR A 215 17.83 3.41 -10.05
CA TYR A 215 18.14 2.27 -10.92
C TYR A 215 19.59 2.40 -11.37
N SER A 216 20.43 1.37 -11.20
CA SER A 216 21.85 1.43 -11.57
C SER A 216 22.04 1.54 -13.08
N ASN A 217 23.25 1.92 -13.51
CA ASN A 217 23.60 1.89 -14.95
C ASN A 217 23.46 0.47 -15.51
N GLN A 218 23.92 -0.54 -14.77
CA GLN A 218 23.79 -1.95 -15.17
C GLN A 218 22.32 -2.37 -15.35
N SER A 219 21.45 -1.96 -14.44
CA SER A 219 20.01 -2.25 -14.54
C SER A 219 19.37 -1.64 -15.78
N ILE A 220 19.70 -0.37 -16.08
CA ILE A 220 19.18 0.33 -17.26
C ILE A 220 19.70 -0.33 -18.54
N ILE A 221 21.00 -0.63 -18.61
CA ILE A 221 21.63 -1.29 -19.76
C ILE A 221 21.03 -2.68 -19.98
N SER A 222 20.96 -3.51 -18.94
CA SER A 222 20.40 -4.86 -19.04
C SER A 222 18.92 -4.86 -19.43
N ARG A 223 18.12 -3.91 -18.94
CA ARG A 223 16.71 -3.81 -19.35
C ARG A 223 16.56 -3.27 -20.78
N SER A 224 17.49 -2.45 -21.25
CA SER A 224 17.55 -2.00 -22.65
C SER A 224 17.83 -3.18 -23.59
N LEU A 225 18.81 -4.02 -23.24
CA LEU A 225 19.13 -5.26 -23.96
C LEU A 225 17.93 -6.22 -24.00
N PHE A 226 17.23 -6.37 -22.87
CA PHE A 226 16.00 -7.16 -22.78
C PHE A 226 14.94 -6.71 -23.79
N HIS A 227 14.86 -5.40 -24.07
CA HIS A 227 13.93 -4.82 -25.04
C HIS A 227 14.52 -4.62 -26.44
N GLY A 228 15.60 -5.33 -26.77
CA GLY A 228 16.14 -5.42 -28.13
C GLY A 228 17.08 -4.29 -28.53
N LEU A 229 17.45 -3.42 -27.59
CA LEU A 229 18.47 -2.41 -27.83
C LEU A 229 19.87 -3.01 -27.69
N SER A 230 20.87 -2.40 -28.33
CA SER A 230 22.27 -2.75 -28.13
C SER A 230 22.82 -2.24 -26.79
N GLU A 231 23.97 -2.76 -26.37
CA GLU A 231 24.66 -2.31 -25.15
C GLU A 231 24.97 -0.80 -25.21
N ASN A 232 25.53 -0.30 -26.32
CA ASN A 232 25.80 1.13 -26.51
C ASN A 232 24.52 1.99 -26.39
N GLN A 233 23.40 1.52 -26.94
CA GLN A 233 22.12 2.22 -26.77
C GLN A 233 21.65 2.22 -25.31
N GLY A 234 21.87 1.13 -24.59
CA GLY A 234 21.65 1.06 -23.14
C GLY A 234 22.53 2.03 -22.35
N GLU A 235 23.80 2.18 -22.73
CA GLU A 235 24.73 3.14 -22.13
C GLU A 235 24.31 4.59 -22.41
N GLN A 236 23.85 4.89 -23.63
CA GLN A 236 23.27 6.18 -24.00
C GLN A 236 22.03 6.50 -23.15
N LEU A 237 21.13 5.54 -22.98
CA LEU A 237 19.97 5.65 -22.09
C LEU A 237 20.38 5.92 -20.63
N ALA A 238 21.28 5.12 -20.07
CA ALA A 238 21.77 5.32 -18.71
C ALA A 238 22.43 6.70 -18.54
N SER A 239 23.17 7.14 -19.55
CA SER A 239 23.80 8.47 -19.58
C SER A 239 22.78 9.60 -19.60
N TYR A 240 21.71 9.47 -20.38
CA TYR A 240 20.58 10.39 -20.38
C TYR A 240 19.93 10.49 -18.99
N ILE A 241 19.60 9.36 -18.37
CA ILE A 241 18.97 9.32 -17.03
C ILE A 241 19.85 10.00 -15.97
N ARG A 242 21.18 9.76 -15.99
CA ARG A 242 22.10 10.41 -15.05
C ARG A 242 22.16 11.93 -15.21
N ASN A 243 21.92 12.43 -16.41
CA ASN A 243 21.97 13.85 -16.75
C ASN A 243 20.64 14.60 -16.57
N LEU A 244 19.56 13.93 -16.15
CA LEU A 244 18.31 14.63 -15.82
C LEU A 244 18.52 15.65 -14.70
N ALA A 245 17.77 16.75 -14.71
CA ALA A 245 17.82 17.76 -13.64
C ALA A 245 17.05 17.34 -12.37
N THR A 246 16.26 16.26 -12.45
CA THR A 246 15.45 15.74 -11.35
C THR A 246 16.29 15.42 -10.11
N TYR A 247 15.69 15.64 -8.94
CA TYR A 247 16.22 15.18 -7.67
C TYR A 247 16.54 13.67 -7.69
N GLN A 248 17.73 13.33 -7.19
CA GLN A 248 18.13 11.95 -6.93
C GLN A 248 17.98 11.70 -5.44
N SER A 249 17.01 10.87 -5.06
CA SER A 249 16.80 10.53 -3.66
C SER A 249 18.01 9.79 -3.09
N LYS A 250 18.36 10.08 -1.84
CA LYS A 250 19.41 9.39 -1.09
C LYS A 250 18.95 8.01 -0.67
N ASN A 251 17.65 7.85 -0.39
CA ASN A 251 17.07 6.64 0.19
C ASN A 251 16.32 5.78 -0.84
N GLY A 252 15.85 6.37 -1.94
CA GLY A 252 15.07 5.70 -2.97
C GLY A 252 15.89 4.60 -3.63
N ARG A 253 15.30 3.42 -3.79
CA ARG A 253 15.90 2.26 -4.45
C ARG A 253 14.82 1.51 -5.23
N PRO A 254 15.15 0.80 -6.32
CA PRO A 254 14.13 0.12 -7.12
C PRO A 254 13.50 -1.08 -6.38
N TRP A 255 14.11 -1.52 -5.27
CA TRP A 255 13.62 -2.62 -4.43
C TRP A 255 12.98 -2.16 -3.11
N LEU A 256 12.93 -0.84 -2.86
CA LEU A 256 12.30 -0.28 -1.68
C LEU A 256 10.92 0.27 -2.07
N PRO A 257 9.83 -0.08 -1.36
CA PRO A 257 8.51 0.32 -1.78
C PRO A 257 8.31 1.83 -1.59
N PRO A 258 7.83 2.54 -2.62
CA PRO A 258 7.43 3.93 -2.46
C PRO A 258 6.42 4.08 -1.33
N TYR A 259 6.62 5.09 -0.48
CA TYR A 259 5.71 5.43 0.62
C TYR A 259 5.49 4.31 1.66
N GLN A 260 6.38 3.31 1.76
CA GLN A 260 6.34 2.35 2.88
C GLN A 260 6.29 3.13 4.20
N PRO A 261 5.24 2.96 5.03
CA PRO A 261 5.06 3.77 6.22
C PRO A 261 6.12 3.40 7.26
N ALA A 262 6.62 4.41 7.97
CA ALA A 262 7.67 4.23 8.97
C ALA A 262 7.69 5.36 9.98
N ALA A 263 8.08 5.05 11.22
CA ALA A 263 8.20 6.06 12.27
C ALA A 263 9.16 7.18 11.83
N GLY A 264 8.69 8.43 11.85
CA GLY A 264 9.45 9.61 11.43
C GLY A 264 9.48 9.87 9.92
N LEU A 265 8.72 9.13 9.10
CA LEU A 265 8.64 9.36 7.66
C LEU A 265 8.22 10.79 7.30
N ASP A 266 7.32 11.43 8.06
CA ASP A 266 6.92 12.81 7.78
C ASP A 266 7.98 13.85 8.22
N ARG A 267 9.08 13.42 8.84
CA ARG A 267 10.22 14.28 9.21
C ARG A 267 11.32 14.32 8.15
N VAL A 268 11.32 13.37 7.19
CA VAL A 268 12.28 13.41 6.07
C VAL A 268 11.94 14.57 5.13
N PRO A 269 12.89 15.16 4.39
CA PRO A 269 12.58 16.18 3.37
C PRO A 269 11.47 15.72 2.42
N VAL A 270 10.64 16.64 1.90
CA VAL A 270 9.51 16.28 1.02
C VAL A 270 9.97 15.49 -0.21
N ASP A 271 11.10 15.87 -0.80
CA ASP A 271 11.71 15.18 -1.96
C ASP A 271 12.24 13.78 -1.62
N GLU A 272 12.27 13.37 -0.36
CA GLU A 272 12.63 12.02 0.08
C GLU A 272 11.41 11.21 0.51
N TRP A 273 10.22 11.82 0.57
CA TRP A 273 9.04 11.19 1.14
C TRP A 273 8.59 9.99 0.29
N ALA A 274 8.65 10.10 -1.04
CA ALA A 274 8.31 9.01 -1.94
C ALA A 274 9.30 7.84 -1.90
N ALA A 275 10.48 7.99 -1.28
CA ALA A 275 11.40 6.87 -1.07
C ALA A 275 10.88 5.87 -0.04
N GLY A 276 9.92 6.29 0.81
CA GLY A 276 9.38 5.47 1.90
C GLY A 276 10.40 5.20 3.01
N GLY A 277 9.97 4.42 4.01
CA GLY A 277 10.82 3.99 5.13
C GLY A 277 11.77 2.82 4.81
N GLY A 278 11.71 2.27 3.60
CA GLY A 278 12.46 1.08 3.20
C GLY A 278 11.89 -0.22 3.81
N MET A 279 12.67 -1.31 3.78
CA MET A 279 12.22 -2.61 4.31
C MET A 279 12.58 -2.81 5.78
N GLU A 280 13.73 -2.30 6.21
CA GLU A 280 14.30 -2.60 7.53
C GLU A 280 13.76 -1.64 8.59
N GLY A 281 13.16 -2.20 9.65
CA GLY A 281 12.56 -1.41 10.73
C GLY A 281 11.24 -0.71 10.37
N ALA A 282 10.89 -0.64 9.07
CA ALA A 282 9.64 -0.09 8.55
C ALA A 282 8.61 -1.19 8.21
N VAL A 283 9.04 -2.32 7.64
CA VAL A 283 8.21 -3.52 7.54
C VAL A 283 8.42 -4.34 8.81
N LEU A 284 7.35 -4.49 9.59
CA LEU A 284 7.38 -5.21 10.85
C LEU A 284 7.53 -6.71 10.61
N ASP A 285 8.28 -7.40 11.47
CA ASP A 285 8.39 -8.86 11.35
C ASP A 285 7.07 -9.55 11.66
N ASP A 286 6.22 -8.98 12.50
CA ASP A 286 4.87 -9.45 12.74
C ASP A 286 3.96 -8.29 13.15
N GLN A 287 2.65 -8.54 13.06
CA GLN A 287 1.66 -7.52 13.36
C GLN A 287 1.70 -7.06 14.83
N ALA A 288 2.10 -7.92 15.79
CA ALA A 288 2.09 -7.57 17.21
C ALA A 288 3.04 -6.42 17.52
N GLN A 289 4.11 -6.26 16.75
CA GLN A 289 5.04 -5.13 16.86
C GLN A 289 4.38 -3.78 16.55
N MET A 290 3.25 -3.75 15.83
CA MET A 290 2.50 -2.55 15.51
C MET A 290 1.94 -1.86 16.77
N MET A 291 1.72 -2.61 17.86
CA MET A 291 1.20 -2.11 19.13
C MET A 291 1.97 -0.91 19.67
N ARG A 292 3.31 -0.94 19.63
CA ARG A 292 4.16 0.14 20.20
C ARG A 292 4.07 1.44 19.42
N TYR A 293 3.63 1.38 18.15
CA TYR A 293 3.48 2.54 17.28
C TYR A 293 2.04 3.07 17.32
N LEU A 294 1.05 2.18 17.35
CA LEU A 294 -0.35 2.56 17.47
C LEU A 294 -0.67 3.14 18.86
N PHE A 295 0.01 2.64 19.90
CA PHE A 295 -0.15 3.07 21.30
C PHE A 295 1.21 3.44 21.92
N PRO A 296 1.77 4.63 21.62
CA PRO A 296 3.04 5.07 22.18
C PRO A 296 3.01 5.10 23.71
N GLY A 297 4.02 4.50 24.36
CA GLY A 297 4.05 4.30 25.82
C GLY A 297 3.62 2.91 26.28
N PHE A 298 3.12 2.07 25.37
CA PHE A 298 2.92 0.66 25.62
C PHE A 298 4.23 -0.13 25.53
N VAL A 299 4.71 -0.65 26.66
CA VAL A 299 6.02 -1.32 26.76
C VAL A 299 5.94 -2.85 26.70
N ASP A 300 4.77 -3.45 26.95
CA ASP A 300 4.60 -4.91 26.98
C ASP A 300 3.17 -5.33 26.59
N ALA A 301 3.05 -6.18 25.55
CA ALA A 301 1.81 -6.81 25.09
C ALA A 301 1.09 -7.70 26.13
N ARG A 302 1.68 -7.85 27.32
CA ARG A 302 1.13 -8.59 28.47
C ARG A 302 0.70 -7.72 29.65
N LYS A 303 0.84 -6.39 29.58
CA LYS A 303 0.45 -5.45 30.65
C LYS A 303 -0.71 -4.57 30.20
N THR A 304 -1.56 -4.12 31.13
CA THR A 304 -2.68 -3.22 30.81
C THR A 304 -2.16 -1.85 30.32
N PRO A 305 -2.52 -1.40 29.10
CA PRO A 305 -2.06 -0.12 28.56
C PRO A 305 -2.81 1.10 29.14
N ILE A 306 -2.17 2.27 29.07
CA ILE A 306 -2.85 3.58 29.13
C ILE A 306 -3.24 3.96 27.70
N LEU A 307 -4.44 3.54 27.27
CA LEU A 307 -4.96 3.74 25.90
C LEU A 307 -5.73 5.04 25.58
N PRO A 308 -6.21 5.87 26.55
CA PRO A 308 -7.10 6.97 26.20
C PRO A 308 -6.56 7.95 25.17
N SER A 309 -5.24 8.20 25.12
CA SER A 309 -4.63 9.20 24.24
C SER A 309 -4.59 8.83 22.75
N ALA A 310 -4.76 7.55 22.39
CA ALA A 310 -4.80 7.13 20.99
C ALA A 310 -6.21 7.19 20.39
N PHE A 311 -7.25 7.07 21.24
CA PHE A 311 -8.65 7.11 20.82
C PHE A 311 -9.28 8.47 21.05
N LEU A 312 -8.99 9.14 22.17
CA LEU A 312 -9.56 10.42 22.54
C LEU A 312 -8.52 11.54 22.44
N ASN A 313 -8.95 12.68 21.93
CA ASN A 313 -8.18 13.90 21.87
C ASN A 313 -7.96 14.41 23.30
N PRO A 314 -6.71 14.57 23.78
CA PRO A 314 -6.43 15.04 25.13
C PRO A 314 -6.98 16.45 25.39
N ASP A 315 -7.13 17.29 24.35
CA ASP A 315 -7.65 18.65 24.46
C ASP A 315 -9.19 18.71 24.48
N ASN A 316 -9.86 17.60 24.15
CA ASN A 316 -11.32 17.51 24.11
C ASN A 316 -11.82 16.07 24.38
N PRO A 317 -11.50 15.48 25.56
CA PRO A 317 -11.76 14.06 25.82
C PRO A 317 -13.24 13.74 26.06
N HIS A 318 -14.08 14.76 26.28
CA HIS A 318 -15.51 14.62 26.57
C HIS A 318 -16.41 15.10 25.42
N GLY A 319 -15.85 15.74 24.41
CA GLY A 319 -16.57 16.18 23.22
C GLY A 319 -17.37 17.47 23.38
N THR A 320 -17.30 18.30 22.34
CA THR A 320 -18.27 19.35 22.01
C THR A 320 -18.55 19.19 20.51
N PRO A 321 -19.77 19.45 20.01
CA PRO A 321 -20.12 19.22 18.60
C PRO A 321 -19.12 19.83 17.60
N ASP A 322 -18.61 21.02 17.94
CA ASP A 322 -17.71 21.81 17.08
C ASP A 322 -16.23 21.42 17.19
N LYS A 323 -15.86 20.47 18.07
CA LYS A 323 -14.47 20.06 18.28
C LYS A 323 -14.24 18.56 18.08
N LEU A 324 -13.06 18.27 17.56
CA LEU A 324 -12.52 16.95 17.29
C LEU A 324 -12.36 16.12 18.58
N ILE A 325 -12.93 14.92 18.61
CA ILE A 325 -12.93 13.99 19.76
C ILE A 325 -11.88 12.91 19.61
N PHE A 326 -11.53 12.51 18.39
CA PHE A 326 -10.51 11.49 18.21
C PHE A 326 -9.09 12.09 18.27
N ALA A 327 -8.11 11.36 18.79
CA ALA A 327 -6.71 11.73 18.56
C ALA A 327 -6.39 11.57 17.06
N SER A 328 -5.33 12.22 16.57
CA SER A 328 -4.93 12.09 15.16
C SER A 328 -3.94 10.94 15.00
N THR A 329 -4.31 9.91 14.22
CA THR A 329 -3.38 8.83 13.85
C THR A 329 -2.76 9.13 12.50
N ASN A 330 -1.43 9.24 12.45
CA ASN A 330 -0.69 9.41 11.23
C ASN A 330 -0.30 8.04 10.64
N ILE A 331 -1.04 7.59 9.63
CA ILE A 331 -0.82 6.28 9.00
C ILE A 331 0.53 6.23 8.26
N ARG A 332 1.05 7.36 7.76
CA ARG A 332 2.37 7.42 7.13
C ARG A 332 3.50 7.10 8.10
N GLU A 333 3.28 7.37 9.39
CA GLU A 333 4.27 7.10 10.45
C GLU A 333 4.03 5.79 11.20
N LEU A 334 3.13 4.94 10.70
CA LEU A 334 2.76 3.67 11.33
C LEU A 334 3.39 2.49 10.57
N PRO A 335 4.54 1.96 11.01
CA PRO A 335 5.06 0.71 10.49
C PRO A 335 4.00 -0.40 10.46
N ILE A 336 3.96 -1.17 9.37
CA ILE A 336 3.06 -2.31 9.17
C ILE A 336 3.86 -3.54 8.76
N ASP A 337 3.29 -4.73 8.95
CA ASP A 337 3.89 -6.02 8.56
C ASP A 337 3.70 -6.35 7.07
N LEU A 338 2.97 -5.52 6.32
CA LEU A 338 2.79 -5.65 4.88
C LEU A 338 3.89 -4.89 4.12
N PRO A 339 4.78 -5.57 3.38
CA PRO A 339 5.62 -4.88 2.41
C PRO A 339 4.74 -4.39 1.25
N LEU A 340 4.84 -3.10 0.94
CA LEU A 340 4.15 -2.52 -0.21
C LEU A 340 4.90 -2.87 -1.52
N PRO A 341 4.30 -2.65 -2.70
CA PRO A 341 4.92 -2.96 -3.98
C PRO A 341 6.13 -2.07 -4.25
N ASP A 342 7.25 -2.66 -4.69
CA ASP A 342 8.41 -1.93 -5.18
C ASP A 342 8.12 -1.23 -6.53
N TRP A 343 9.02 -0.36 -6.98
CA TRP A 343 8.76 0.44 -8.18
C TRP A 343 8.48 -0.38 -9.45
N ASN A 344 9.06 -1.57 -9.63
CA ASN A 344 8.77 -2.41 -10.80
C ASN A 344 7.30 -2.86 -10.83
N HIS A 345 6.67 -2.96 -9.66
CA HIS A 345 5.27 -3.30 -9.48
C HIS A 345 4.31 -2.11 -9.62
N TRP A 346 4.85 -0.90 -9.75
CA TRP A 346 4.10 0.29 -10.15
C TRP A 346 4.01 0.45 -11.67
N LEU A 347 4.78 -0.32 -12.44
CA LEU A 347 4.90 -0.14 -13.89
C LEU A 347 3.93 -1.03 -14.68
N PRO A 348 3.36 -0.54 -15.80
CA PRO A 348 2.57 -1.34 -16.73
C PRO A 348 3.32 -2.60 -17.19
N SER A 349 2.65 -3.76 -17.18
CA SER A 349 3.21 -5.03 -17.67
C SER A 349 2.69 -5.42 -19.07
N ILE A 350 1.75 -4.66 -19.62
CA ILE A 350 1.20 -4.84 -20.97
C ILE A 350 1.26 -3.52 -21.73
N SER A 351 1.48 -3.61 -23.05
CA SER A 351 1.38 -2.46 -23.94
C SER A 351 0.00 -1.84 -23.95
N LEU A 352 -0.07 -0.62 -23.43
CA LEU A 352 -1.29 0.17 -23.39
C LEU A 352 -1.70 0.57 -24.81
N ARG A 353 -0.73 0.97 -25.65
CA ARG A 353 -0.95 1.34 -27.06
C ARG A 353 -1.58 0.19 -27.84
N GLU A 354 -1.07 -1.03 -27.70
CA GLU A 354 -1.67 -2.22 -28.31
C GLU A 354 -3.08 -2.48 -27.77
N ALA A 355 -3.25 -2.40 -26.45
CA ALA A 355 -4.51 -2.71 -25.78
C ALA A 355 -5.65 -1.73 -26.14
N VAL A 356 -5.33 -0.46 -26.40
CA VAL A 356 -6.32 0.57 -26.80
C VAL A 356 -6.47 0.74 -28.32
N GLY A 357 -5.71 -0.01 -29.12
CA GLY A 357 -5.89 -0.07 -30.59
C GLY A 357 -4.90 0.75 -31.43
N GLY A 358 -3.79 1.20 -30.85
CA GLY A 358 -2.67 1.84 -31.55
C GLY A 358 -2.32 3.22 -31.00
N ASP A 359 -1.28 3.83 -31.56
CA ASP A 359 -0.72 5.10 -31.07
C ASP A 359 -1.72 6.23 -31.15
N ALA A 360 -2.38 6.40 -32.30
CA ALA A 360 -3.35 7.48 -32.49
C ALA A 360 -4.56 7.36 -31.55
N GLN A 361 -4.93 6.16 -31.14
CA GLN A 361 -5.99 5.90 -30.17
C GLN A 361 -5.50 6.21 -28.75
N PHE A 362 -4.28 5.81 -28.41
CA PHE A 362 -3.67 6.11 -27.13
C PHE A 362 -3.50 7.61 -26.90
N GLU A 363 -2.88 8.33 -27.85
CA GLU A 363 -2.60 9.77 -27.73
C GLU A 363 -3.87 10.62 -27.61
N ARG A 364 -4.97 10.19 -28.24
CA ARG A 364 -6.25 10.89 -28.16
C ARG A 364 -7.15 10.37 -27.04
N SER A 365 -6.73 9.32 -26.34
CA SER A 365 -7.51 8.77 -25.22
C SER A 365 -7.71 9.84 -24.15
N GLY A 366 -8.89 9.85 -23.52
CA GLY A 366 -9.18 10.80 -22.44
C GLY A 366 -8.17 10.75 -21.29
N MET A 367 -7.46 9.63 -21.10
CA MET A 367 -6.42 9.49 -20.08
C MET A 367 -5.12 10.21 -20.46
N ALA A 368 -4.61 9.99 -21.68
CA ALA A 368 -3.40 10.65 -22.17
C ALA A 368 -3.60 12.17 -22.28
N VAL A 369 -4.71 12.58 -22.92
CA VAL A 369 -5.06 14.00 -23.10
C VAL A 369 -5.21 14.71 -21.75
N ALA A 370 -5.84 14.06 -20.75
CA ALA A 370 -6.02 14.68 -19.44
C ALA A 370 -4.71 14.82 -18.66
N PHE A 371 -3.83 13.82 -18.73
CA PHE A 371 -2.49 13.91 -18.15
C PHE A 371 -1.67 15.03 -18.80
N ASP A 372 -1.59 15.07 -20.13
CA ASP A 372 -0.83 16.10 -20.86
C ASP A 372 -1.35 17.51 -20.59
N GLY A 373 -2.68 17.63 -20.48
CA GLY A 373 -3.33 18.87 -20.08
C GLY A 373 -2.96 19.30 -18.66
N ALA A 374 -3.02 18.38 -17.70
CA ALA A 374 -2.63 18.63 -16.31
C ALA A 374 -1.14 19.00 -16.19
N PHE A 375 -0.26 18.28 -16.88
CA PHE A 375 1.17 18.52 -16.88
C PHE A 375 1.51 19.90 -17.47
N ARG A 376 0.92 20.27 -18.62
CA ARG A 376 1.10 21.60 -19.23
C ARG A 376 0.58 22.71 -18.33
N LEU A 377 -0.58 22.49 -17.69
CA LEU A 377 -1.17 23.45 -16.78
C LEU A 377 -0.25 23.71 -15.58
N LEU A 378 0.22 22.66 -14.90
CA LEU A 378 1.14 22.79 -13.77
C LEU A 378 2.47 23.41 -14.19
N SER A 379 3.01 23.03 -15.35
CA SER A 379 4.22 23.62 -15.92
C SER A 379 4.06 25.13 -16.12
N SER A 380 2.94 25.58 -16.70
CA SER A 380 2.68 27.00 -16.94
C SER A 380 2.58 27.83 -15.64
N GLN A 381 2.26 27.18 -14.53
CA GLN A 381 2.13 27.81 -13.21
C GLN A 381 3.33 27.53 -12.30
N ASN A 382 4.36 26.84 -12.80
CA ASN A 382 5.51 26.39 -12.01
C ASN A 382 5.08 25.66 -10.72
N GLY A 383 4.11 24.75 -10.82
CA GLY A 383 3.58 23.99 -9.68
C GLY A 383 2.74 24.80 -8.68
N ASN A 384 2.45 26.08 -8.93
CA ASN A 384 1.68 26.90 -7.99
C ASN A 384 0.18 26.55 -8.03
N VAL A 385 -0.24 25.64 -7.14
CA VAL A 385 -1.62 25.15 -7.04
C VAL A 385 -2.66 26.23 -6.73
N ALA A 386 -2.27 27.33 -6.06
CA ALA A 386 -3.19 28.42 -5.75
C ALA A 386 -3.62 29.22 -7.00
N LYS A 387 -2.84 29.15 -8.08
CA LYS A 387 -3.17 29.79 -9.37
C LYS A 387 -4.13 28.97 -10.23
N LEU A 388 -4.46 27.74 -9.83
CA LEU A 388 -5.31 26.83 -10.61
C LEU A 388 -6.81 27.10 -10.41
N THR A 389 -7.26 28.33 -10.67
CA THR A 389 -8.65 28.77 -10.39
C THR A 389 -9.56 28.83 -11.63
N LYS A 390 -9.07 28.43 -12.82
CA LYS A 390 -9.80 28.54 -14.09
C LYS A 390 -10.08 27.19 -14.73
N VAL A 391 -11.24 27.08 -15.38
CA VAL A 391 -11.57 25.93 -16.22
C VAL A 391 -10.70 25.88 -17.45
N VAL A 392 -9.96 24.77 -17.60
CA VAL A 392 -9.17 24.47 -18.80
C VAL A 392 -9.84 23.32 -19.53
N ALA A 393 -10.19 23.52 -20.79
CA ALA A 393 -10.77 22.49 -21.64
C ALA A 393 -9.69 21.86 -22.55
N VAL A 394 -9.70 20.54 -22.65
CA VAL A 394 -8.96 19.76 -23.66
C VAL A 394 -9.94 18.94 -24.51
N VAL A 395 -9.50 18.39 -25.64
CA VAL A 395 -10.38 17.64 -26.57
C VAL A 395 -9.92 16.19 -26.65
N ASP A 396 -10.83 15.25 -26.43
CA ASP A 396 -10.56 13.80 -26.56
C ASP A 396 -10.75 13.26 -27.99
N ASP A 397 -10.54 11.95 -28.16
CA ASP A 397 -10.71 11.17 -29.38
C ASP A 397 -12.13 11.21 -29.97
N GLN A 398 -13.13 11.54 -29.15
CA GLN A 398 -14.53 11.71 -29.57
C GLN A 398 -14.86 13.16 -29.95
N GLY A 399 -13.87 14.06 -29.92
CA GLY A 399 -14.07 15.48 -30.18
C GLY A 399 -14.80 16.21 -29.05
N LYS A 400 -14.93 15.58 -27.87
CA LYS A 400 -15.64 16.15 -26.72
C LYS A 400 -14.70 17.05 -25.94
N GLN A 401 -15.18 18.26 -25.60
CA GLN A 401 -14.47 19.13 -24.67
C GLN A 401 -14.51 18.54 -23.25
N ILE A 402 -13.34 18.42 -22.64
CA ILE A 402 -13.11 17.93 -21.29
C ILE A 402 -12.61 19.10 -20.44
N ALA A 403 -13.44 19.53 -19.48
CA ALA A 403 -12.98 20.38 -18.39
C ALA A 403 -12.03 19.59 -17.48
N LEU A 404 -10.78 20.05 -17.38
CA LEU A 404 -9.75 19.44 -16.54
C LEU A 404 -9.89 19.83 -15.08
N THR A 405 -10.26 21.07 -14.80
CA THR A 405 -10.56 21.54 -13.44
C THR A 405 -11.70 22.50 -13.53
N ASP A 406 -12.61 22.48 -12.56
CA ASP A 406 -13.65 23.50 -12.47
C ASP A 406 -13.30 24.53 -11.38
N ASN A 407 -12.62 24.10 -10.30
CA ASN A 407 -12.34 24.90 -9.10
C ASN A 407 -11.09 24.40 -8.34
N GLY A 408 -9.86 24.56 -8.87
CA GLY A 408 -8.65 24.24 -8.09
C GLY A 408 -7.94 22.93 -8.48
N TYR A 409 -6.77 22.71 -7.86
CA TYR A 409 -6.00 21.47 -8.04
C TYR A 409 -6.74 20.21 -7.55
N LYS A 410 -7.50 20.29 -6.45
CA LYS A 410 -8.29 19.15 -5.98
C LYS A 410 -9.31 18.72 -7.03
N SER A 411 -10.01 19.67 -7.66
CA SER A 411 -10.92 19.40 -8.76
C SER A 411 -10.19 18.76 -9.95
N LEU A 412 -8.97 19.19 -10.25
CA LEU A 412 -8.14 18.57 -11.29
C LEU A 412 -7.90 17.09 -11.00
N MET A 413 -7.44 16.76 -9.79
CA MET A 413 -7.15 15.38 -9.40
C MET A 413 -8.41 14.50 -9.33
N ASP A 414 -9.54 15.07 -8.93
CA ASP A 414 -10.84 14.38 -8.95
C ASP A 414 -11.33 14.09 -10.37
N GLN A 415 -11.15 15.05 -11.30
CA GLN A 415 -11.47 14.82 -12.71
C GLN A 415 -10.55 13.78 -13.31
N LEU A 416 -9.26 13.81 -12.99
CA LEU A 416 -8.32 12.77 -13.37
C LEU A 416 -8.81 11.41 -12.86
N ALA A 417 -9.06 11.25 -11.56
CA ALA A 417 -9.58 10.01 -10.97
C ALA A 417 -10.89 9.51 -11.64
N ARG A 418 -11.85 10.40 -11.91
CA ARG A 418 -13.12 10.04 -12.59
C ARG A 418 -12.94 9.68 -14.06
N ARG A 419 -12.11 10.39 -14.81
CA ARG A 419 -11.91 10.12 -16.24
C ARG A 419 -11.01 8.90 -16.46
N PHE A 420 -10.23 8.56 -15.45
CA PHE A 420 -9.51 7.32 -15.36
C PHE A 420 -10.40 6.09 -15.13
N SER A 421 -11.70 6.19 -14.80
CA SER A 421 -12.49 4.97 -14.54
C SER A 421 -13.01 4.25 -15.80
N ASN A 422 -12.82 4.78 -17.02
CA ASN A 422 -13.28 4.14 -18.27
C ASN A 422 -12.15 4.01 -19.31
N PRO A 423 -11.19 3.08 -19.15
CA PRO A 423 -10.33 2.70 -20.25
C PRO A 423 -11.12 1.97 -21.33
N VAL A 424 -11.18 2.54 -22.53
CA VAL A 424 -11.72 1.83 -23.69
C VAL A 424 -10.61 0.95 -24.25
N LEU A 425 -10.56 -0.30 -23.78
CA LEU A 425 -9.80 -1.32 -24.49
C LEU A 425 -10.39 -1.50 -25.90
N SER A 426 -9.54 -1.73 -26.90
CA SER A 426 -10.00 -1.99 -28.25
C SER A 426 -10.83 -3.28 -28.29
N PRO A 427 -12.09 -3.25 -28.77
CA PRO A 427 -12.92 -4.46 -28.88
C PRO A 427 -12.26 -5.56 -29.71
N ASP A 428 -11.53 -5.19 -30.76
CA ASP A 428 -10.82 -6.13 -31.63
C ASP A 428 -9.58 -6.72 -30.96
N TRP A 429 -8.93 -5.96 -30.07
CA TRP A 429 -7.87 -6.49 -29.24
C TRP A 429 -8.45 -7.47 -28.21
N VAL A 430 -9.48 -7.07 -27.46
CA VAL A 430 -10.11 -7.88 -26.40
C VAL A 430 -10.57 -9.25 -26.93
N LYS A 431 -11.22 -9.29 -28.11
CA LYS A 431 -11.67 -10.55 -28.75
C LYS A 431 -10.54 -11.55 -29.03
N LYS A 432 -9.29 -11.09 -29.12
CA LYS A 432 -8.11 -11.91 -29.40
C LYS A 432 -7.37 -12.36 -28.14
N GLN A 433 -7.76 -11.88 -26.97
CA GLN A 433 -7.06 -12.14 -25.71
C GLN A 433 -7.85 -13.09 -24.81
N ASN A 434 -7.13 -13.78 -23.92
CA ASN A 434 -7.75 -14.48 -22.80
C ASN A 434 -8.11 -13.49 -21.67
N ALA A 435 -9.02 -13.92 -20.78
CA ALA A 435 -9.53 -13.13 -19.66
C ALA A 435 -8.41 -12.56 -18.75
N ARG A 436 -7.36 -13.35 -18.47
CA ARG A 436 -6.21 -12.92 -17.65
C ARG A 436 -5.42 -11.79 -18.32
N THR A 437 -5.18 -11.86 -19.61
CA THR A 437 -4.46 -10.83 -20.36
C THR A 437 -5.27 -9.53 -20.40
N VAL A 438 -6.60 -9.63 -20.54
CA VAL A 438 -7.49 -8.48 -20.40
C VAL A 438 -7.41 -7.87 -19.00
N ALA A 439 -7.44 -8.69 -17.95
CA ALA A 439 -7.29 -8.24 -16.56
C ALA A 439 -5.96 -7.52 -16.32
N GLN A 440 -4.86 -8.08 -16.81
CA GLN A 440 -3.53 -7.50 -16.73
C GLN A 440 -3.41 -6.19 -17.52
N ALA A 441 -4.12 -6.03 -18.63
CA ALA A 441 -4.13 -4.78 -19.39
C ALA A 441 -4.87 -3.68 -18.62
N LEU A 442 -6.01 -4.00 -18.02
CA LEU A 442 -6.74 -3.05 -17.19
C LEU A 442 -5.95 -2.67 -15.94
N TYR A 443 -5.28 -3.64 -15.31
CA TYR A 443 -4.36 -3.39 -14.20
C TYR A 443 -3.20 -2.50 -14.64
N SER A 444 -2.58 -2.78 -15.80
CA SER A 444 -1.50 -1.97 -16.37
C SER A 444 -1.93 -0.52 -16.65
N ILE A 445 -3.19 -0.31 -17.06
CA ILE A 445 -3.73 1.03 -17.21
C ILE A 445 -3.88 1.72 -15.83
N ALA A 446 -4.31 1.00 -14.80
CA ALA A 446 -4.38 1.54 -13.43
C ALA A 446 -2.98 1.94 -12.91
N LEU A 447 -1.99 1.07 -13.10
CA LEU A 447 -0.59 1.33 -12.78
C LEU A 447 -0.05 2.57 -13.51
N TRP A 448 -0.29 2.68 -14.81
CA TRP A 448 0.12 3.85 -15.60
C TRP A 448 -0.39 5.17 -15.01
N LYS A 449 -1.65 5.20 -14.56
CA LYS A 449 -2.23 6.41 -13.93
C LYS A 449 -1.54 6.75 -12.62
N ASN A 450 -1.17 5.75 -11.84
CA ASN A 450 -0.45 5.95 -10.59
C ASN A 450 0.95 6.50 -10.84
N VAL A 451 1.67 5.99 -11.84
CA VAL A 451 2.98 6.51 -12.27
C VAL A 451 2.86 7.95 -12.78
N ARG A 452 1.84 8.24 -13.59
CA ARG A 452 1.57 9.59 -14.09
C ARG A 452 1.19 10.55 -12.96
N THR A 453 0.41 10.09 -11.99
CA THR A 453 0.09 10.87 -10.79
C THR A 453 1.34 11.14 -9.97
N TRP A 454 2.17 10.12 -9.72
CA TRP A 454 3.46 10.26 -9.05
C TRP A 454 4.34 11.32 -9.74
N GLN A 455 4.39 11.30 -11.08
CA GLN A 455 5.16 12.27 -11.87
C GLN A 455 4.64 13.70 -11.66
N LEU A 456 3.33 13.92 -11.57
CA LEU A 456 2.77 15.24 -11.25
C LEU A 456 3.10 15.66 -9.80
N GLN A 457 3.09 14.73 -8.84
CA GLN A 457 3.38 15.05 -7.44
C GLN A 457 4.85 15.42 -7.25
N GLN A 458 5.76 14.56 -7.71
CA GLN A 458 7.21 14.73 -7.57
C GLN A 458 7.73 15.86 -8.46
N GLY A 459 7.31 15.92 -9.73
CA GLY A 459 7.83 16.90 -10.69
C GLY A 459 7.47 18.36 -10.35
N PHE A 460 6.45 18.57 -9.52
CA PHE A 460 5.99 19.90 -9.12
C PHE A 460 6.03 20.12 -7.59
N HIS A 461 6.66 19.22 -6.83
CA HIS A 461 6.81 19.29 -5.36
C HIS A 461 5.48 19.53 -4.62
N LEU A 462 4.49 18.69 -4.90
CA LEU A 462 3.11 18.89 -4.44
C LEU A 462 2.75 18.09 -3.18
N ASP A 463 3.59 17.14 -2.76
CA ASP A 463 3.25 16.20 -1.70
C ASP A 463 3.00 16.86 -0.33
N ASP A 464 3.62 18.01 -0.05
CA ASP A 464 3.44 18.77 1.20
C ASP A 464 2.44 19.94 1.07
N LYS A 465 1.72 20.01 -0.06
CA LYS A 465 0.81 21.11 -0.39
C LYS A 465 -0.65 20.80 -0.07
N MET A 466 -0.94 19.69 0.60
CA MET A 466 -2.30 19.23 0.88
C MET A 466 -3.17 20.29 1.56
N ARG A 467 -2.62 21.03 2.54
CA ARG A 467 -3.31 22.16 3.18
C ARG A 467 -3.72 23.22 2.17
N ALA A 468 -2.77 23.73 1.39
CA ALA A 468 -3.04 24.74 0.38
C ALA A 468 -4.01 24.22 -0.70
N ILE A 469 -3.94 22.95 -1.07
CA ILE A 469 -4.84 22.34 -2.06
C ILE A 469 -6.29 22.30 -1.55
N TYR A 470 -6.49 21.92 -0.29
CA TYR A 470 -7.83 21.79 0.30
C TYR A 470 -8.40 23.15 0.70
N GLU A 471 -7.60 24.07 1.24
CA GLU A 471 -8.04 25.43 1.58
C GLU A 471 -8.42 26.25 0.34
N ASN A 472 -7.76 26.03 -0.81
CA ASN A 472 -8.10 26.69 -2.07
C ASN A 472 -9.21 25.96 -2.87
N ASN A 473 -9.77 24.87 -2.35
CA ASN A 473 -10.86 24.16 -3.01
C ASN A 473 -12.19 24.89 -2.73
N GLN A 474 -12.69 25.65 -3.70
CA GLN A 474 -13.95 26.39 -3.56
C GLN A 474 -15.19 25.50 -3.42
N ASN A 475 -15.07 24.20 -3.75
CA ASN A 475 -16.14 23.22 -3.54
C ASN A 475 -16.08 22.57 -2.16
N ALA A 476 -15.07 22.87 -1.35
CA ALA A 476 -14.97 22.31 -0.02
C ALA A 476 -15.95 23.04 0.93
N PRO A 477 -16.61 22.32 1.84
CA PRO A 477 -17.50 22.91 2.83
C PRO A 477 -16.81 24.04 3.60
N SER A 478 -17.54 25.11 3.94
CA SER A 478 -17.05 26.24 4.75
C SER A 478 -16.52 25.84 6.14
N THR A 479 -16.78 24.60 6.58
CA THR A 479 -16.31 24.01 7.84
C THR A 479 -14.90 23.43 7.79
N LEU A 480 -14.17 23.60 6.67
CA LEU A 480 -12.77 23.21 6.50
C LEU A 480 -11.82 23.67 7.62
N ALA A 481 -12.16 24.74 8.33
CA ALA A 481 -11.39 25.23 9.47
C ALA A 481 -11.18 24.15 10.56
N ASN A 482 -12.07 23.16 10.63
CA ASN A 482 -12.04 22.06 11.60
C ASN A 482 -11.60 20.70 10.98
N SER A 483 -11.30 20.64 9.68
CA SER A 483 -10.92 19.40 9.00
C SER A 483 -9.49 18.98 9.34
N ARG A 484 -9.29 17.68 9.54
CA ARG A 484 -7.97 17.05 9.74
C ARG A 484 -7.22 16.92 8.41
N ILE A 485 -6.77 18.05 7.87
CA ILE A 485 -5.92 18.06 6.69
C ILE A 485 -4.51 17.66 7.11
N GLU A 486 -4.06 16.52 6.62
CA GLU A 486 -2.71 16.07 6.84
C GLU A 486 -1.73 16.89 6.01
N PRO A 487 -0.53 17.17 6.53
CA PRO A 487 0.43 18.03 5.85
C PRO A 487 0.94 17.40 4.55
N ARG A 488 1.02 16.06 4.49
CA ARG A 488 1.50 15.31 3.33
C ARG A 488 0.44 14.40 2.76
N GLY A 489 0.45 14.23 1.44
CA GLY A 489 -0.47 13.36 0.74
C GLY A 489 -0.60 13.69 -0.73
N TRP A 490 -1.52 12.99 -1.38
CA TRP A 490 -1.95 13.23 -2.75
C TRP A 490 -3.40 13.71 -2.72
N ALA A 491 -3.75 14.67 -3.56
CA ALA A 491 -5.15 15.05 -3.76
C ALA A 491 -5.93 14.05 -4.66
N TYR A 492 -5.31 12.92 -5.00
CA TYR A 492 -5.82 11.86 -5.85
C TYR A 492 -6.53 10.78 -5.05
N THR A 493 -7.69 10.32 -5.52
CA THR A 493 -8.52 9.29 -4.86
C THR A 493 -8.62 7.99 -5.68
N GLY A 494 -7.76 7.80 -6.68
CA GLY A 494 -7.86 6.65 -7.59
C GLY A 494 -6.93 5.48 -7.27
N LEU A 495 -6.10 5.54 -6.22
CA LEU A 495 -5.13 4.47 -5.92
C LEU A 495 -5.84 3.17 -5.56
N PHE A 496 -6.86 3.21 -4.70
CA PHE A 496 -7.58 1.99 -4.31
C PHE A 496 -8.30 1.32 -5.49
N SER A 497 -8.65 2.08 -6.53
CA SER A 497 -9.26 1.54 -7.76
C SER A 497 -8.28 0.69 -8.60
N THR A 498 -7.00 0.69 -8.23
CA THR A 498 -5.96 -0.20 -8.78
C THR A 498 -6.11 -1.63 -8.26
N SER A 499 -6.75 -1.81 -7.10
CA SER A 499 -7.04 -3.13 -6.53
C SER A 499 -7.82 -4.00 -7.52
N PRO A 500 -7.39 -5.26 -7.74
CA PRO A 500 -8.16 -6.21 -8.52
C PRO A 500 -9.59 -6.37 -7.96
N GLY A 501 -10.57 -6.48 -8.86
CA GLY A 501 -11.99 -6.67 -8.52
C GLY A 501 -12.81 -5.39 -8.26
N PHE A 502 -12.18 -4.24 -8.01
CA PHE A 502 -12.89 -3.00 -7.64
C PHE A 502 -13.05 -1.99 -8.78
N GLY A 503 -12.28 -2.10 -9.86
CA GLY A 503 -12.10 -1.00 -10.81
C GLY A 503 -12.19 -1.33 -12.30
N PHE A 504 -12.50 -2.56 -12.69
CA PHE A 504 -12.63 -2.91 -14.10
C PHE A 504 -14.04 -2.59 -14.62
N GLY A 505 -14.45 -1.34 -14.45
CA GLY A 505 -15.58 -0.74 -15.15
C GLY A 505 -15.27 -0.62 -16.63
N ILE A 506 -15.24 -1.77 -17.32
CA ILE A 506 -15.27 -1.79 -18.78
C ILE A 506 -16.66 -1.32 -19.18
N ASP A 507 -16.72 -0.47 -20.22
CA ASP A 507 -17.95 -0.06 -20.86
C ASP A 507 -18.91 -1.26 -21.02
N LYS A 508 -20.15 -1.12 -20.52
CA LYS A 508 -21.20 -2.14 -20.59
C LYS A 508 -21.54 -2.56 -22.03
N THR A 509 -21.09 -1.79 -23.03
CA THR A 509 -21.25 -2.10 -24.45
C THR A 509 -20.25 -3.13 -24.98
N ILE A 510 -19.12 -3.32 -24.31
CA ILE A 510 -18.15 -4.38 -24.63
C ILE A 510 -18.54 -5.59 -23.78
N ALA A 511 -18.78 -6.73 -24.43
CA ALA A 511 -18.95 -8.00 -23.72
C ALA A 511 -17.70 -8.24 -22.86
N ASN A 512 -17.79 -7.91 -21.57
CA ASN A 512 -16.70 -8.02 -20.64
C ASN A 512 -16.54 -9.51 -20.30
N PRO A 513 -15.45 -10.20 -20.70
CA PRO A 513 -15.19 -11.55 -20.21
C PRO A 513 -15.03 -11.60 -18.68
N CYS A 514 -14.93 -10.44 -18.02
CA CYS A 514 -14.81 -10.24 -16.58
C CYS A 514 -16.11 -9.78 -15.85
N ALA A 515 -17.32 -9.81 -16.45
CA ALA A 515 -18.59 -9.50 -15.74
C ALA A 515 -19.74 -10.46 -16.15
N PRO A 516 -20.61 -10.94 -15.21
CA PRO A 516 -21.42 -10.13 -14.29
C PRO A 516 -21.25 -10.50 -12.78
N PRO A 517 -22.01 -9.90 -11.82
CA PRO A 517 -21.55 -9.64 -10.45
C PRO A 517 -21.54 -10.89 -9.56
N GLY A 518 -20.44 -11.04 -8.83
CA GLY A 518 -20.24 -12.12 -7.89
C GLY A 518 -19.27 -13.17 -8.42
N HIS A 519 -17.99 -12.97 -8.09
CA HIS A 519 -16.94 -13.99 -8.03
C HIS A 519 -16.21 -14.35 -9.35
N SER A 520 -14.88 -14.20 -9.30
CA SER A 520 -13.84 -15.02 -9.96
C SER A 520 -13.51 -14.93 -11.47
N GLY A 521 -14.07 -14.04 -12.29
CA GLY A 521 -13.81 -14.08 -13.75
C GLY A 521 -12.39 -13.72 -14.23
N CYS A 522 -11.71 -12.77 -13.59
CA CYS A 522 -10.47 -12.17 -14.11
C CYS A 522 -9.46 -11.89 -13.00
N ALA A 523 -8.59 -12.87 -12.73
CA ALA A 523 -7.44 -12.72 -11.84
C ALA A 523 -6.25 -12.13 -12.62
N VAL A 524 -5.67 -11.05 -12.09
CA VAL A 524 -4.45 -10.39 -12.62
C VAL A 524 -3.23 -11.32 -12.47
N THR A 525 -3.07 -11.86 -11.27
CA THR A 525 -1.99 -12.75 -10.84
C THR A 525 -2.27 -14.21 -11.19
N GLY A 526 -3.55 -14.57 -11.38
CA GLY A 526 -3.98 -15.92 -11.70
C GLY A 526 -4.12 -16.85 -10.50
N ASN A 527 -3.96 -16.34 -9.27
CA ASN A 527 -4.14 -17.11 -8.04
C ASN A 527 -4.67 -16.23 -6.89
N GLU A 528 -5.34 -16.83 -5.90
CA GLU A 528 -6.02 -16.10 -4.83
C GLU A 528 -5.08 -15.31 -3.91
N LEU A 529 -3.91 -15.86 -3.56
CA LEU A 529 -2.92 -15.18 -2.71
C LEU A 529 -2.43 -13.89 -3.36
N GLY A 530 -2.09 -13.95 -4.64
CA GLY A 530 -1.64 -12.79 -5.41
C GLY A 530 -2.71 -11.71 -5.55
N GLU A 531 -3.95 -12.10 -5.86
CA GLU A 531 -5.08 -11.15 -5.90
C GLU A 531 -5.29 -10.46 -4.54
N GLN A 532 -5.19 -11.24 -3.47
CA GLN A 532 -5.41 -10.75 -2.12
C GLN A 532 -4.30 -9.80 -1.68
N TYR A 533 -3.04 -10.12 -1.97
CA TYR A 533 -1.91 -9.21 -1.75
C TYR A 533 -2.13 -7.88 -2.46
N LEU A 534 -2.49 -7.90 -3.75
CA LEU A 534 -2.74 -6.68 -4.52
C LEU A 534 -3.90 -5.86 -3.95
N ARG A 535 -4.96 -6.51 -3.48
CA ARG A 535 -6.07 -5.82 -2.82
C ARG A 535 -5.61 -5.08 -1.58
N ASP A 536 -4.88 -5.76 -0.70
CA ASP A 536 -4.44 -5.20 0.57
C ASP A 536 -3.50 -4.00 0.36
N VAL A 537 -2.48 -4.13 -0.49
CA VAL A 537 -1.49 -3.07 -0.71
C VAL A 537 -2.08 -1.79 -1.32
N TRP A 538 -3.00 -1.88 -2.28
CA TRP A 538 -3.57 -0.69 -2.93
C TRP A 538 -4.53 0.06 -2.01
N TYR A 539 -5.24 -0.64 -1.13
CA TYR A 539 -6.03 0.01 -0.08
C TYR A 539 -5.14 0.68 0.96
N TRP A 540 -4.05 0.04 1.40
CA TRP A 540 -3.10 0.67 2.32
C TRP A 540 -2.42 1.90 1.71
N LEU A 541 -1.98 1.83 0.45
CA LEU A 541 -1.41 2.96 -0.27
C LEU A 541 -2.40 4.12 -0.40
N GLN A 542 -3.67 3.85 -0.69
CA GLN A 542 -4.71 4.89 -0.70
C GLN A 542 -4.81 5.56 0.68
N LEU A 543 -4.78 4.80 1.77
CA LEU A 543 -4.86 5.36 3.13
C LEU A 543 -3.63 6.21 3.49
N ILE A 544 -2.42 5.79 3.07
CA ILE A 544 -1.17 6.51 3.31
C ILE A 544 -1.13 7.83 2.55
N LEU A 545 -1.49 7.78 1.27
CA LEU A 545 -1.36 8.90 0.35
C LEU A 545 -2.55 9.85 0.45
N ASN A 546 -3.76 9.34 0.68
CA ASN A 546 -4.95 10.17 0.83
C ASN A 546 -6.03 9.45 1.65
N PRO A 547 -6.01 9.61 2.99
CA PRO A 547 -7.04 9.06 3.87
C PRO A 547 -8.32 9.92 3.90
N GLY A 548 -8.40 10.97 3.08
CA GLY A 548 -9.63 11.73 2.86
C GLY A 548 -9.58 13.12 3.46
N MET A 549 -8.58 13.41 4.29
CA MET A 549 -8.33 14.75 4.85
C MET A 549 -9.53 15.30 5.65
N GLY A 550 -10.32 14.41 6.27
CA GLY A 550 -11.58 14.78 6.93
C GLY A 550 -12.77 14.98 5.98
N HIS A 551 -12.64 14.60 4.70
CA HIS A 551 -13.67 14.74 3.66
C HIS A 551 -14.01 13.40 3.03
N GLU A 552 -14.45 12.45 3.84
CA GLU A 552 -15.01 11.22 3.33
C GLU A 552 -16.36 11.47 2.64
N PHE A 553 -16.56 10.84 1.48
CA PHE A 553 -17.82 10.91 0.73
C PHE A 553 -18.12 9.56 0.08
N GLY A 554 -19.06 8.80 0.67
CA GLY A 554 -19.42 7.48 0.16
C GLY A 554 -18.21 6.55 0.15
N ASN A 555 -17.79 6.10 -1.04
CA ASN A 555 -16.64 5.20 -1.22
C ASN A 555 -15.36 6.00 -1.56
N ASN A 556 -15.30 7.30 -1.21
CA ASN A 556 -14.13 8.14 -1.42
C ASN A 556 -13.57 8.68 -0.10
N PRO A 557 -12.24 8.78 0.02
CA PRO A 557 -11.25 8.34 -0.97
C PRO A 557 -10.96 6.84 -0.93
N LEU A 558 -11.59 6.11 -0.01
CA LEU A 558 -11.49 4.67 0.18
C LEU A 558 -12.90 4.08 0.26
N ASP A 559 -13.09 2.84 -0.21
CA ASP A 559 -14.29 2.09 0.10
C ASP A 559 -14.21 1.46 1.50
N TRP A 560 -14.61 2.26 2.50
CA TRP A 560 -14.52 1.88 3.90
C TRP A 560 -15.37 0.66 4.28
N GLY A 561 -16.45 0.36 3.55
CA GLY A 561 -17.31 -0.80 3.82
C GLY A 561 -16.73 -2.12 3.33
N TYR A 562 -15.96 -2.09 2.24
CA TYR A 562 -15.38 -3.32 1.67
C TYR A 562 -14.02 -3.69 2.25
N PHE A 563 -13.24 -2.69 2.68
CA PHE A 563 -11.89 -2.94 3.17
C PHE A 563 -11.78 -3.96 4.33
N PRO A 564 -12.67 -3.97 5.33
CA PRO A 564 -12.62 -4.99 6.38
C PRO A 564 -12.77 -6.42 5.85
N GLY A 565 -13.49 -6.61 4.73
CA GLY A 565 -13.52 -7.87 3.99
C GLY A 565 -12.15 -8.26 3.46
N ALA A 566 -11.43 -7.31 2.85
CA ALA A 566 -10.08 -7.53 2.34
C ALA A 566 -9.13 -8.02 3.44
N LEU A 567 -9.12 -7.40 4.63
CA LEU A 567 -8.25 -7.87 5.71
C LEU A 567 -8.62 -9.27 6.23
N ARG A 568 -9.92 -9.60 6.30
CA ARG A 568 -10.36 -10.95 6.67
C ARG A 568 -9.95 -11.99 5.63
N GLU A 569 -10.01 -11.64 4.35
CA GLU A 569 -9.52 -12.49 3.26
C GLU A 569 -8.00 -12.67 3.36
N THR A 570 -7.22 -11.61 3.66
CA THR A 570 -5.78 -11.74 3.94
C THR A 570 -5.51 -12.72 5.09
N GLU A 571 -6.25 -12.61 6.21
CA GLU A 571 -6.12 -13.55 7.34
C GLU A 571 -6.45 -14.98 6.92
N ALA A 572 -7.50 -15.18 6.12
CA ALA A 572 -7.93 -16.50 5.67
C ALA A 572 -6.88 -17.18 4.76
N VAL A 573 -6.26 -16.43 3.84
CA VAL A 573 -5.29 -17.01 2.88
C VAL A 573 -3.87 -17.12 3.44
N THR A 574 -3.50 -16.27 4.41
CA THR A 574 -2.15 -16.28 5.01
C THR A 574 -2.07 -17.02 6.35
N GLY A 575 -3.19 -17.16 7.05
CA GLY A 575 -3.23 -17.60 8.45
C GLY A 575 -2.70 -16.57 9.46
N GLU A 576 -2.27 -15.40 9.01
CA GLU A 576 -1.71 -14.33 9.85
C GLU A 576 -2.81 -13.34 10.23
N SER A 577 -2.95 -13.06 11.53
CA SER A 577 -4.01 -12.17 12.02
C SER A 577 -3.89 -10.76 11.46
N GLN A 578 -5.04 -10.17 11.14
CA GLN A 578 -5.12 -8.80 10.62
C GLN A 578 -5.72 -7.78 11.60
N TYR A 579 -5.78 -8.11 12.90
CA TYR A 579 -6.42 -7.30 13.92
C TYR A 579 -5.90 -5.86 14.08
N LEU A 580 -4.59 -5.65 14.22
CA LEU A 580 -4.06 -4.30 14.48
C LEU A 580 -4.07 -3.40 13.24
N ARG A 581 -3.92 -3.98 12.04
CA ARG A 581 -4.14 -3.33 10.75
C ARG A 581 -5.60 -2.91 10.59
N ALA A 582 -6.55 -3.79 10.93
CA ALA A 582 -7.97 -3.45 10.95
C ALA A 582 -8.26 -2.32 11.94
N LEU A 583 -7.70 -2.39 13.15
CA LEU A 583 -7.88 -1.38 14.19
C LEU A 583 -7.36 0.00 13.76
N ALA A 584 -6.17 0.09 13.16
CA ALA A 584 -5.63 1.35 12.66
C ALA A 584 -6.52 1.98 11.58
N MET A 585 -7.13 1.15 10.73
CA MET A 585 -8.03 1.64 9.69
C MET A 585 -9.38 2.07 10.23
N THR A 586 -9.97 1.32 11.17
CA THR A 586 -11.16 1.74 11.92
C THR A 586 -10.92 3.09 12.60
N LEU A 587 -9.79 3.23 13.30
CA LEU A 587 -9.38 4.49 13.91
C LEU A 587 -9.34 5.63 12.88
N LYS A 588 -8.75 5.38 11.71
CA LYS A 588 -8.64 6.40 10.67
C LYS A 588 -9.98 6.78 10.05
N ALA A 589 -10.87 5.82 9.85
CA ALA A 589 -12.23 6.06 9.36
C ALA A 589 -13.04 6.90 10.36
N MET A 590 -12.97 6.54 11.66
CA MET A 590 -13.60 7.32 12.72
C MET A 590 -13.06 8.76 12.76
N GLN A 591 -11.75 8.94 12.60
CA GLN A 591 -11.10 10.26 12.55
C GLN A 591 -11.48 11.06 11.31
N GLY A 592 -11.65 10.43 10.14
CA GLY A 592 -12.03 11.10 8.91
C GLY A 592 -13.49 11.57 8.92
N ARG A 593 -14.36 10.90 9.68
CA ARG A 593 -15.75 11.31 9.92
C ARG A 593 -15.92 12.28 11.08
N ASP A 594 -15.02 12.24 12.06
CA ASP A 594 -14.89 13.28 13.07
C ASP A 594 -14.16 14.50 12.48
N ASN A 595 -14.89 15.27 11.68
CA ASN A 595 -14.37 16.38 10.86
C ASN A 595 -15.02 17.74 11.18
N GLY A 596 -15.67 17.85 12.34
CA GLY A 596 -16.32 19.09 12.78
C GLY A 596 -17.62 19.44 12.05
N LEU A 597 -18.12 18.58 11.15
CA LEU A 597 -19.51 18.64 10.70
C LEU A 597 -20.42 18.12 11.81
N SER A 598 -21.57 18.78 12.02
CA SER A 598 -22.64 18.25 12.88
C SER A 598 -23.17 16.93 12.32
N TYR A 599 -24.00 16.22 13.07
CA TYR A 599 -24.64 14.99 12.61
C TYR A 599 -25.51 15.28 11.39
N VAL A 600 -25.14 14.76 10.21
CA VAL A 600 -25.91 14.95 8.97
C VAL A 600 -26.39 13.60 8.45
N TYR A 601 -27.67 13.32 8.65
CA TYR A 601 -28.38 12.15 8.13
C TYR A 601 -28.49 12.26 6.61
N GLY A 602 -28.24 11.16 5.91
CA GLY A 602 -28.29 11.10 4.45
C GLY A 602 -27.14 11.83 3.71
N SER A 603 -26.39 12.71 4.37
CA SER A 603 -25.14 13.25 3.84
C SER A 603 -24.09 12.14 3.81
N ARG A 604 -23.32 12.09 2.72
CA ARG A 604 -22.22 11.11 2.62
C ARG A 604 -20.94 11.57 3.33
N SER A 605 -20.98 12.68 4.07
CA SER A 605 -19.85 13.31 4.76
C SER A 605 -20.17 13.63 6.22
N GLY A 606 -19.16 13.54 7.10
CA GLY A 606 -19.29 13.80 8.54
C GLY A 606 -19.63 12.58 9.39
N TRP A 607 -19.89 12.79 10.68
CA TRP A 607 -20.15 11.71 11.62
C TRP A 607 -21.50 11.04 11.34
N ASN A 608 -21.47 9.73 11.05
CA ASN A 608 -22.67 8.94 10.80
C ASN A 608 -22.50 7.53 11.36
N VAL A 609 -23.25 7.24 12.44
CA VAL A 609 -23.22 5.94 13.11
C VAL A 609 -23.65 4.79 12.20
N PHE A 610 -24.57 5.01 11.26
CA PHE A 610 -25.11 3.97 10.38
C PHE A 610 -24.07 3.43 9.38
N ARG A 611 -23.03 4.20 9.08
CA ARG A 611 -21.94 3.78 8.18
C ARG A 611 -20.66 3.33 8.89
N LEU A 612 -20.58 3.55 10.21
CA LEU A 612 -19.48 3.06 11.05
C LEU A 612 -19.59 1.57 11.37
N GLY A 613 -20.66 0.90 10.94
CA GLY A 613 -21.01 -0.44 11.42
C GLY A 613 -20.00 -1.53 11.12
N ASP A 614 -19.52 -1.60 9.89
CA ASP A 614 -18.45 -2.54 9.53
C ASP A 614 -17.12 -2.15 10.18
N GLU A 615 -16.91 -0.85 10.40
CA GLU A 615 -15.63 -0.33 10.91
C GLU A 615 -15.49 -0.56 12.42
N VAL A 616 -16.57 -0.38 13.20
CA VAL A 616 -16.60 -0.63 14.65
C VAL A 616 -16.63 -2.15 14.94
N ALA A 617 -17.18 -2.95 14.01
CA ALA A 617 -17.45 -4.37 14.20
C ALA A 617 -16.39 -5.34 13.69
N ILE A 618 -15.20 -4.93 13.25
CA ILE A 618 -14.28 -5.88 12.59
C ILE A 618 -12.90 -5.95 13.22
N ALA A 619 -12.67 -7.05 13.95
CA ALA A 619 -11.63 -8.05 13.77
C ALA A 619 -11.67 -8.98 14.99
N THR A 620 -11.53 -10.30 14.80
CA THR A 620 -11.42 -11.23 15.93
C THR A 620 -10.09 -10.94 16.62
N PRO A 621 -10.07 -10.63 17.93
CA PRO A 621 -8.81 -10.39 18.61
C PRO A 621 -7.93 -11.63 18.56
N PRO A 622 -6.62 -11.45 18.33
CA PRO A 622 -5.72 -12.56 18.16
C PRO A 622 -5.28 -13.13 19.52
N ARG A 623 -5.00 -14.43 19.54
CA ARG A 623 -4.52 -15.13 20.74
C ARG A 623 -3.15 -14.66 21.24
N TYR A 624 -2.37 -13.98 20.41
CA TYR A 624 -1.04 -13.47 20.81
C TYR A 624 -1.13 -12.24 21.71
N LEU A 625 -2.25 -11.50 21.72
CA LEU A 625 -2.46 -10.40 22.66
C LEU A 625 -3.01 -10.96 23.97
N ALA A 626 -2.45 -10.49 25.09
CA ALA A 626 -3.01 -10.85 26.39
C ALA A 626 -4.43 -10.31 26.51
N ARG A 627 -5.33 -11.12 27.06
CA ARG A 627 -6.74 -10.81 27.22
C ARG A 627 -7.02 -9.40 27.83
N PRO A 628 -6.35 -8.96 28.91
CA PRO A 628 -6.53 -7.59 29.45
C PRO A 628 -6.16 -6.46 28.49
N VAL A 629 -5.25 -6.71 27.53
CA VAL A 629 -4.85 -5.73 26.51
C VAL A 629 -5.97 -5.55 25.50
N VAL A 630 -6.52 -6.66 25.01
CA VAL A 630 -7.65 -6.63 24.08
C VAL A 630 -8.84 -5.92 24.71
N GLU A 631 -9.17 -6.24 25.96
CA GLU A 631 -10.27 -5.60 26.70
C GLU A 631 -10.08 -4.10 26.81
N ALA A 632 -8.86 -3.65 27.14
CA ALA A 632 -8.56 -2.23 27.21
C ALA A 632 -8.77 -1.55 25.84
N ILE A 633 -8.32 -2.18 24.74
CA ILE A 633 -8.46 -1.65 23.37
C ILE A 633 -9.93 -1.53 23.00
N GLU A 634 -10.69 -2.61 23.17
CA GLU A 634 -12.11 -2.65 22.84
C GLU A 634 -12.89 -1.65 23.69
N ASN A 635 -12.60 -1.55 24.99
CA ASN A 635 -13.23 -0.59 25.88
C ASN A 635 -12.92 0.86 25.45
N ALA A 636 -11.66 1.18 25.13
CA ALA A 636 -11.27 2.51 24.67
C ALA A 636 -11.96 2.87 23.34
N LYS A 637 -12.05 1.93 22.40
CA LYS A 637 -12.73 2.09 21.11
C LYS A 637 -14.23 2.39 21.29
N PHE A 638 -14.94 1.54 22.03
CA PHE A 638 -16.38 1.71 22.25
C PHE A 638 -16.69 2.95 23.09
N ASN A 639 -15.86 3.27 24.08
CA ASN A 639 -16.02 4.49 24.86
C ASN A 639 -15.80 5.75 24.01
N ALA A 640 -14.80 5.79 23.13
CA ALA A 640 -14.59 6.93 22.24
C ALA A 640 -15.74 7.11 21.24
N TRP A 641 -16.25 6.00 20.69
CA TRP A 641 -17.48 6.01 19.90
C TRP A 641 -18.66 6.59 20.69
N LEU A 642 -18.87 6.14 21.94
CA LEU A 642 -19.98 6.60 22.77
C LEU A 642 -19.85 8.09 23.11
N VAL A 643 -18.65 8.56 23.47
CA VAL A 643 -18.37 9.98 23.74
C VAL A 643 -18.73 10.85 22.53
N LYS A 644 -18.38 10.42 21.31
CA LYS A 644 -18.75 11.17 20.10
C LYS A 644 -20.26 11.19 19.88
N ASN A 645 -20.94 10.07 20.04
CA ASN A 645 -22.40 10.04 19.87
C ASN A 645 -23.15 10.89 20.91
N ARG A 646 -22.62 10.96 22.15
CA ARG A 646 -23.14 11.82 23.23
C ARG A 646 -22.80 13.30 23.06
N SER A 647 -21.87 13.65 22.17
CA SER A 647 -21.54 15.05 21.90
C SER A 647 -22.65 15.78 21.15
N PHE A 648 -23.58 15.06 20.51
CA PHE A 648 -24.75 15.60 19.83
C PHE A 648 -25.98 15.58 20.74
N SER A 649 -26.79 16.63 20.68
CA SER A 649 -28.11 16.67 21.33
C SER A 649 -29.10 15.71 20.69
N ASN A 650 -30.12 15.31 21.43
CA ASN A 650 -31.21 14.48 20.88
C ASN A 650 -31.90 15.20 19.72
N GLU A 651 -32.04 16.53 19.79
CA GLU A 651 -32.53 17.36 18.69
C GLU A 651 -31.66 17.27 17.44
N GLU A 652 -30.33 17.30 17.54
CA GLU A 652 -29.45 17.11 16.38
C GLU A 652 -29.59 15.70 15.78
N TRP A 653 -29.70 14.67 16.64
CA TRP A 653 -29.99 13.30 16.21
C TRP A 653 -31.31 13.19 15.44
N TYR A 654 -32.37 13.86 15.90
CA TYR A 654 -33.69 13.80 15.27
C TYR A 654 -33.86 14.77 14.10
N ALA A 655 -33.23 15.94 14.11
CA ALA A 655 -33.33 16.93 13.03
C ALA A 655 -32.75 16.39 11.73
N ALA A 656 -31.79 15.49 11.85
CA ALA A 656 -31.25 14.77 10.72
C ALA A 656 -32.23 13.65 10.24
N ALA A 657 -32.97 13.01 11.14
CA ALA A 657 -34.03 12.05 10.82
C ALA A 657 -35.41 12.74 10.60
N GLU A 658 -35.67 13.38 9.45
CA GLU A 658 -37.01 13.94 9.12
C GLU A 658 -38.14 12.85 9.08
N PRO A 659 -39.43 13.26 9.07
CA PRO A 659 -40.27 13.65 10.20
C PRO A 659 -41.09 12.44 10.70
N LYS A 660 -40.53 11.60 11.58
CA LYS A 660 -41.33 10.67 12.42
C LYS A 660 -41.01 10.81 13.91
N ARG A 661 -40.57 12.00 14.33
CA ARG A 661 -40.34 12.38 15.74
C ARG A 661 -41.49 11.92 16.63
N ASP A 662 -42.73 12.15 16.20
CA ASP A 662 -43.94 11.89 16.98
C ASP A 662 -44.13 10.40 17.33
N VAL A 663 -43.80 9.46 16.43
CA VAL A 663 -44.01 8.02 16.70
C VAL A 663 -43.07 7.52 17.79
N ILE A 664 -41.86 8.08 17.86
CA ILE A 664 -40.78 7.62 18.74
C ILE A 664 -40.82 8.33 20.10
N THR A 665 -41.21 9.60 20.15
CA THR A 665 -41.17 10.42 21.37
C THR A 665 -42.55 10.63 22.03
N ASP A 666 -43.67 10.31 21.39
CA ASP A 666 -45.02 10.51 21.96
C ASP A 666 -45.36 9.51 23.07
N ALA A 667 -45.32 9.93 24.34
CA ALA A 667 -45.60 9.07 25.49
C ALA A 667 -47.00 8.41 25.48
N SER A 668 -47.93 8.80 24.61
CA SER A 668 -49.26 8.20 24.49
C SER A 668 -49.32 6.92 23.64
N LEU A 669 -48.26 6.57 22.90
CA LEU A 669 -48.20 5.36 22.06
C LEU A 669 -47.47 4.22 22.78
N SER A 670 -47.91 2.96 22.56
CA SER A 670 -47.32 1.76 23.16
C SER A 670 -45.82 1.57 22.82
N PRO A 671 -45.03 0.91 23.70
CA PRO A 671 -43.62 0.60 23.42
C PRO A 671 -43.45 -0.22 22.13
N LEU A 672 -42.35 0.01 21.41
CA LEU A 672 -41.94 -0.79 20.25
C LEU A 672 -41.12 -1.98 20.75
N VAL A 673 -41.62 -3.19 20.55
CA VAL A 673 -41.09 -4.41 21.20
C VAL A 673 -40.31 -5.28 20.21
N THR A 674 -40.58 -5.19 18.91
CA THR A 674 -39.91 -6.00 17.88
C THR A 674 -39.08 -5.16 16.92
N THR A 675 -37.99 -5.72 16.38
CA THR A 675 -37.19 -5.04 15.34
C THR A 675 -38.01 -4.62 14.14
N GLU A 676 -38.99 -5.42 13.71
CA GLU A 676 -39.87 -5.05 12.60
C GLU A 676 -40.71 -3.81 12.92
N GLN A 677 -41.23 -3.69 14.16
CA GLN A 677 -41.95 -2.49 14.60
C GLN A 677 -41.03 -1.26 14.62
N VAL A 678 -39.80 -1.42 15.11
CA VAL A 678 -38.80 -0.34 15.13
C VAL A 678 -38.41 0.06 13.70
N VAL A 679 -38.00 -0.87 12.84
CA VAL A 679 -37.63 -0.60 11.45
C VAL A 679 -38.77 0.08 10.70
N ASN A 680 -40.00 -0.42 10.80
CA ASN A 680 -41.15 0.19 10.12
C ASN A 680 -41.48 1.60 10.67
N SER A 681 -41.27 1.84 11.96
CA SER A 681 -41.42 3.16 12.56
C SER A 681 -40.30 4.13 12.15
N LEU A 682 -39.08 3.62 11.90
CA LEU A 682 -37.90 4.41 11.59
C LEU A 682 -37.65 4.60 10.08
N THR A 683 -38.22 3.78 9.19
CA THR A 683 -37.88 3.84 7.75
C THR A 683 -38.68 4.91 6.99
N GLU A 684 -38.00 5.69 6.15
CA GLU A 684 -38.60 6.57 5.14
C GLU A 684 -38.33 6.04 3.72
N LYS A 685 -39.33 6.11 2.82
CA LYS A 685 -39.23 5.62 1.43
C LYS A 685 -38.58 6.62 0.44
N ARG A 686 -38.16 7.81 0.87
CA ARG A 686 -38.03 8.97 -0.04
C ARG A 686 -36.78 9.04 -0.92
N PHE A 687 -35.80 8.15 -0.77
CA PHE A 687 -34.57 8.18 -1.60
C PHE A 687 -34.20 6.82 -2.23
N GLY A 688 -35.09 5.83 -2.22
CA GLY A 688 -34.79 4.50 -2.78
C GLY A 688 -33.76 3.67 -2.00
N TYR A 689 -33.22 4.20 -0.89
CA TYR A 689 -32.34 3.49 0.03
C TYR A 689 -33.08 3.18 1.34
N ASN A 690 -33.46 1.91 1.53
CA ASN A 690 -34.22 1.39 2.67
C ASN A 690 -33.31 0.94 3.85
N HIS A 691 -32.11 1.52 4.01
CA HIS A 691 -30.99 0.85 4.72
C HIS A 691 -30.60 1.44 6.08
N SER A 692 -30.63 2.77 6.29
CA SER A 692 -29.93 3.42 7.42
C SER A 692 -30.35 2.94 8.82
N ASN A 693 -31.64 2.89 9.13
CA ASN A 693 -32.09 2.51 10.48
C ASN A 693 -32.00 0.99 10.75
N GLN A 694 -32.07 0.17 9.70
CA GLN A 694 -31.71 -1.24 9.79
C GLN A 694 -30.22 -1.40 10.09
N ASP A 695 -29.35 -0.56 9.53
CA ASP A 695 -27.90 -0.64 9.73
C ASP A 695 -27.51 -0.36 11.20
N LEU A 696 -28.14 0.59 11.91
CA LEU A 696 -27.91 0.78 13.36
C LEU A 696 -28.39 -0.42 14.17
N ILE A 697 -29.57 -0.95 13.87
CA ILE A 697 -30.09 -2.12 14.59
C ILE A 697 -29.17 -3.33 14.39
N ASP A 698 -28.71 -3.55 13.16
CA ASP A 698 -27.77 -4.61 12.82
C ASP A 698 -26.42 -4.40 13.54
N GLN A 699 -25.95 -3.16 13.68
CA GLN A 699 -24.77 -2.83 14.47
C GLN A 699 -24.93 -3.14 15.95
N ILE A 700 -26.03 -2.69 16.57
CA ILE A 700 -26.30 -2.92 18.00
C ILE A 700 -26.39 -4.42 18.29
N ARG A 701 -27.01 -5.18 17.39
CA ARG A 701 -27.09 -6.66 17.46
C ARG A 701 -25.75 -7.37 17.35
N VAL A 702 -24.73 -6.74 16.77
CA VAL A 702 -23.37 -7.30 16.71
C VAL A 702 -22.53 -6.80 17.88
N MET A 703 -22.64 -5.51 18.21
CA MET A 703 -21.80 -4.83 19.19
C MET A 703 -22.12 -5.26 20.62
N LEU A 704 -23.38 -5.16 21.07
CA LEU A 704 -23.73 -5.42 22.46
C LEU A 704 -23.47 -6.87 22.88
N PRO A 705 -23.84 -7.90 22.08
CA PRO A 705 -23.54 -9.29 22.46
C PRO A 705 -22.04 -9.62 22.51
N ARG A 706 -21.18 -8.87 21.80
CA ARG A 706 -19.72 -9.03 21.97
C ARG A 706 -19.26 -8.47 23.31
N MET A 707 -19.82 -7.34 23.73
CA MET A 707 -19.46 -6.75 25.02
C MET A 707 -19.83 -7.67 26.19
N THR A 708 -20.83 -8.56 26.04
CA THR A 708 -21.16 -9.56 27.07
C THR A 708 -20.19 -10.73 27.18
N CYS A 709 -19.26 -10.92 26.23
CA CYS A 709 -18.23 -11.94 26.42
C CYS A 709 -17.19 -11.53 27.49
N HIS A 710 -17.26 -10.30 28.03
CA HIS A 710 -16.33 -9.85 29.07
C HIS A 710 -16.93 -8.96 30.17
N ASN A 711 -16.56 -9.25 31.43
CA ASN A 711 -17.06 -8.52 32.59
C ASN A 711 -16.70 -7.02 32.59
N ASP A 712 -15.50 -6.68 32.12
CA ASP A 712 -15.01 -5.29 32.09
C ASP A 712 -15.63 -4.45 30.95
N LEU A 713 -16.24 -5.10 29.94
CA LEU A 713 -16.98 -4.40 28.90
C LEU A 713 -18.43 -4.12 29.32
N HIS A 714 -18.97 -4.83 30.32
CA HIS A 714 -20.34 -4.60 30.81
C HIS A 714 -20.59 -3.17 31.27
N GLN A 715 -19.59 -2.47 31.81
CA GLN A 715 -19.79 -1.07 32.20
C GLN A 715 -20.02 -0.18 30.96
N THR A 716 -19.28 -0.41 29.88
CA THR A 716 -19.42 0.36 28.64
C THR A 716 -20.66 -0.07 27.87
N GLU A 717 -20.99 -1.36 27.89
CA GLU A 717 -22.26 -1.91 27.41
C GLU A 717 -23.46 -1.21 28.06
N ARG A 718 -23.52 -1.17 29.41
CA ARG A 718 -24.59 -0.46 30.14
C ARG A 718 -24.67 1.01 29.74
N LYS A 719 -23.54 1.70 29.65
CA LYS A 719 -23.52 3.12 29.22
C LYS A 719 -24.04 3.31 27.78
N ILE A 720 -23.83 2.36 26.88
CA ILE A 720 -24.36 2.39 25.52
C ILE A 720 -25.87 2.15 25.55
N VAL A 721 -26.34 1.15 26.31
CA VAL A 721 -27.77 0.87 26.50
C VAL A 721 -28.48 2.09 27.09
N ASP A 722 -27.96 2.68 28.18
CA ASP A 722 -28.50 3.88 28.80
C ASP A 722 -28.63 5.04 27.81
N TRP A 723 -27.64 5.21 26.93
CA TRP A 723 -27.67 6.24 25.90
C TRP A 723 -28.73 5.94 24.83
N LEU A 724 -28.83 4.69 24.38
CA LEU A 724 -29.83 4.25 23.40
C LEU A 724 -31.25 4.37 23.95
N GLU A 725 -31.47 4.05 25.23
CA GLU A 725 -32.76 4.24 25.92
C GLU A 725 -33.08 5.72 26.11
N ASN A 726 -32.09 6.58 26.36
CA ASN A 726 -32.32 8.02 26.37
C ASN A 726 -32.73 8.54 24.98
N LEU A 727 -32.08 8.05 23.93
CA LEU A 727 -32.31 8.48 22.55
C LEU A 727 -33.60 7.87 21.95
N TYR A 728 -33.99 6.67 22.37
CA TYR A 728 -35.16 5.95 21.89
C TYR A 728 -35.89 5.25 23.06
N PRO A 729 -36.59 6.01 23.92
CA PRO A 729 -37.12 5.52 25.20
C PRO A 729 -38.22 4.46 25.08
N LYS A 730 -38.78 4.25 23.89
CA LYS A 730 -39.80 3.23 23.62
C LYS A 730 -39.26 1.93 23.08
N VAL A 731 -37.96 1.85 22.81
CA VAL A 731 -37.32 0.70 22.18
C VAL A 731 -36.66 -0.15 23.26
N ASP A 732 -37.03 -1.42 23.35
CA ASP A 732 -36.32 -2.38 24.20
C ASP A 732 -35.04 -2.84 23.47
N TRP A 733 -33.95 -2.10 23.68
CA TRP A 733 -32.66 -2.36 23.04
C TRP A 733 -32.03 -3.69 23.49
N ILE A 734 -32.31 -4.15 24.70
CA ILE A 734 -31.85 -5.44 25.22
C ILE A 734 -32.57 -6.57 24.49
N GLN A 735 -33.89 -6.45 24.30
CA GLN A 735 -34.63 -7.39 23.49
C GLN A 735 -34.12 -7.41 22.04
N ILE A 736 -33.95 -6.25 21.40
CA ILE A 736 -33.47 -6.15 20.02
C ILE A 736 -32.08 -6.80 19.85
N ALA A 737 -31.18 -6.58 20.80
CA ALA A 737 -29.85 -7.16 20.75
C ALA A 737 -29.84 -8.68 21.01
N ASN A 738 -30.86 -9.20 21.70
CA ASN A 738 -31.06 -10.64 21.94
C ASN A 738 -31.89 -11.34 20.84
N GLU A 739 -32.54 -10.60 19.93
CA GLU A 739 -33.36 -11.17 18.84
C GLU A 739 -32.50 -11.94 17.81
N LYS A 740 -33.01 -13.09 17.34
CA LYS A 740 -32.33 -13.91 16.31
C LYS A 740 -32.34 -13.21 14.94
N PHE A 741 -31.19 -13.22 14.28
CA PHE A 741 -31.01 -12.67 12.93
C PHE A 741 -31.84 -13.42 11.88
N ASN A 742 -32.73 -12.72 11.18
CA ASN A 742 -33.33 -13.17 9.92
C ASN A 742 -33.33 -12.01 8.92
N SER A 743 -32.22 -11.76 8.22
CA SER A 743 -32.17 -11.24 6.82
C SER A 743 -30.80 -10.68 6.40
N ARG A 744 -30.59 -10.66 5.08
CA ARG A 744 -29.45 -10.23 4.23
C ARG A 744 -28.21 -11.16 4.11
N PRO A 745 -27.76 -11.50 2.87
CA PRO A 745 -26.60 -12.37 2.61
C PRO A 745 -25.20 -11.87 3.05
N GLY A 746 -25.07 -10.73 3.73
CA GLY A 746 -23.78 -10.22 4.25
C GLY A 746 -23.68 -10.20 5.78
N VAL A 747 -24.79 -10.39 6.50
CA VAL A 747 -24.85 -10.31 7.97
C VAL A 747 -25.12 -11.68 8.61
N LYS A 748 -25.26 -12.74 7.80
CA LYS A 748 -25.34 -14.14 8.25
C LYS A 748 -24.16 -14.57 9.14
N ASP A 749 -23.05 -13.84 9.08
CA ASP A 749 -21.85 -14.11 9.86
C ASP A 749 -21.84 -13.46 11.24
N GLY A 750 -22.80 -12.61 11.63
CA GLY A 750 -22.77 -11.86 12.88
C GLY A 750 -22.69 -12.72 14.15
N ILE A 751 -23.50 -13.79 14.27
CA ILE A 751 -23.51 -14.69 15.44
C ILE A 751 -22.26 -15.59 15.46
N ALA A 752 -21.86 -16.12 14.30
CA ALA A 752 -20.64 -16.92 14.17
C ALA A 752 -19.40 -16.07 14.45
N SER A 753 -19.41 -14.81 14.01
CA SER A 753 -18.41 -13.78 14.28
C SER A 753 -18.36 -13.42 15.75
N THR A 754 -19.49 -13.25 16.44
CA THR A 754 -19.52 -13.00 17.90
C THR A 754 -18.97 -14.19 18.68
N ARG A 755 -19.30 -15.44 18.31
CA ARG A 755 -18.69 -16.63 18.94
C ARG A 755 -17.19 -16.73 18.66
N ALA A 756 -16.76 -16.49 17.42
CA ALA A 756 -15.35 -16.45 17.06
C ALA A 756 -14.61 -15.34 17.83
N TRP A 757 -15.27 -14.20 18.04
CA TRP A 757 -14.78 -13.08 18.83
C TRP A 757 -14.66 -13.43 20.33
N CYS A 758 -15.69 -14.01 20.96
CA CYS A 758 -15.62 -14.47 22.35
C CYS A 758 -14.48 -15.50 22.53
N ARG A 759 -14.31 -16.42 21.56
CA ARG A 759 -13.19 -17.37 21.54
C ARG A 759 -11.83 -16.69 21.39
N GLY A 760 -11.74 -15.66 20.56
CA GLY A 760 -10.51 -14.89 20.31
C GLY A 760 -9.98 -14.22 21.58
N ILE A 761 -10.89 -13.77 22.46
CA ILE A 761 -10.53 -13.16 23.74
C ILE A 761 -10.45 -14.15 24.92
N GLY A 762 -10.64 -15.45 24.68
CA GLY A 762 -10.58 -16.49 25.72
C GLY A 762 -11.76 -16.48 26.70
N GLY A 763 -12.95 -16.07 26.26
CA GLY A 763 -14.22 -16.22 27.00
C GLY A 763 -14.88 -17.59 26.76
N ASP A 764 -15.95 -17.88 27.51
CA ASP A 764 -16.80 -19.06 27.28
C ASP A 764 -17.43 -19.00 25.86
N ASP A 765 -17.69 -20.15 25.24
CA ASP A 765 -18.15 -20.31 23.84
C ASP A 765 -19.49 -19.63 23.48
N THR A 766 -20.07 -18.89 24.42
CA THR A 766 -21.35 -18.21 24.30
C THR A 766 -21.28 -16.81 24.91
N ALA A 767 -21.56 -15.79 24.09
CA ALA A 767 -22.09 -14.54 24.60
C ALA A 767 -23.32 -14.86 25.47
N GLY A 768 -23.31 -14.45 26.74
CA GLY A 768 -24.50 -14.53 27.58
C GLY A 768 -25.61 -13.62 27.03
N PRO A 769 -26.90 -13.96 27.22
CA PRO A 769 -27.98 -13.03 26.89
C PRO A 769 -27.77 -11.73 27.67
N LEU A 770 -27.99 -10.58 27.03
CA LEU A 770 -27.96 -9.29 27.70
C LEU A 770 -29.02 -9.29 28.82
N GLN A 771 -28.60 -8.96 30.04
CA GLN A 771 -29.48 -8.86 31.22
C GLN A 771 -29.56 -7.41 31.67
N ARG A 772 -30.76 -6.96 32.09
CA ARG A 772 -30.98 -5.62 32.65
C ARG A 772 -30.24 -5.42 33.97
#